data_AF-A0AAN9MEU1-F1
#
_entry.id   AF-A0AAN9MEU1-F1
#
_cell.length_a   1.000
_cell.length_b   1.000
_cell.length_c   1.000
_cell.angle_alpha   90.00
_cell.angle_beta   90.00
_cell.angle_gamma   90.00
#
_symmetry.space_group_name_H-M   'P 1'
#
loop_
_entity.id
_entity.type
_entity.pdbx_description
1 polymer ?
#
loop_
_entity_poly.entity_id
_entity_poly.type
_entity_poly.pdbx_seq_one_letter_code
_entity_poly.pdbx_strand_id
1 'polypeptide(L)'
;MSTHTRPLAPAPGTMQKRKERRMFSTSDDSAMMKQVQTTHAPDGREIDVKPILQIVDEILIQFIARSVEGHEVKRDQDALEMTAALAEYDMLDSLAFIINKISCELSCKCSGGGDAHASTMVLLNYLSSYAWHAKVVLTLAAFAVIFGEFWLVAQLSIENTLAKSVALLKQLPDITENAISYKPHFDALIKLVKAALDVTMCIVEFKELPSEYISEDTPPMSVASTHIPIAAYWVIRSIAACASQIASLIGMRNESISSASEAWELSSLAHKVNSIYEHLKQQLALCYQYIDEKRHMEAFHNLIRLFETVHIDNMKILRALIYAKDDILPLLDGNTKTKVSLEVLRRKHVLLLISDLDLSQEEILILDNLYKDARSRGETHYEMVWIPIVDRATWNDVNRQKFEYLQSTMLWYSVVDPFIIEPSVIKYIKEVWNFTKKAILVALDPQGRLSSPNALHMIWIWGNLAFPFTSEKEESLWKQELWSLELLVDGIDPTVLEWMTTEGKYICLYGGEDLEWIEKFTTTALGVAKAGKFELEMVYVGKSNAKERMQRMIQTFATRKFSYFWPNVTSIWFFWARLESMLYSKLQHGKTVENDQIMSEVMTVLSFDGSDRGWAIFCKGANEMARAKGDTALTCLRDFERWRLRFEQDGLVQAINDYLQQISTPHHCNRLILPGSTGGIPQKVVCAECGRQMEKYFMYRCCVE
;
A
#
# COMPACT_ATOMS: atom_id res chain seq x y z
N MET A 1 -5.25 -60.50 -46.26
CA MET A 1 -6.23 -59.42 -46.46
C MET A 1 -5.76 -58.22 -45.66
N SER A 2 -4.93 -57.39 -46.30
CA SER A 2 -5.24 -56.00 -46.68
C SER A 2 -4.97 -55.03 -45.51
N THR A 3 -3.72 -54.62 -45.30
CA THR A 3 -3.18 -53.28 -45.65
C THR A 3 -4.10 -52.11 -45.27
N HIS A 4 -3.73 -51.37 -44.22
CA HIS A 4 -3.74 -49.91 -44.23
C HIS A 4 -2.83 -49.37 -43.12
N THR A 5 -1.62 -49.03 -43.53
CA THR A 5 -0.60 -48.32 -42.76
C THR A 5 -0.99 -46.85 -42.66
N ARG A 6 -1.16 -46.33 -41.44
CA ARG A 6 -1.35 -44.90 -41.16
C ARG A 6 -0.10 -44.10 -41.57
N PRO A 7 -0.21 -43.01 -42.34
CA PRO A 7 0.88 -42.06 -42.48
C PRO A 7 0.97 -41.17 -41.24
N LEU A 8 2.20 -41.01 -40.75
CA LEU A 8 2.58 -40.02 -39.75
C LEU A 8 2.27 -38.60 -40.24
N ALA A 9 1.72 -37.77 -39.36
CA ALA A 9 1.52 -36.35 -39.58
C ALA A 9 2.88 -35.63 -39.75
N PRO A 10 3.00 -34.69 -40.71
CA PRO A 10 4.19 -33.85 -40.82
C PRO A 10 4.16 -32.76 -39.75
N ALA A 11 5.36 -32.39 -39.30
CA ALA A 11 5.65 -31.38 -38.30
C ALA A 11 4.96 -30.03 -38.56
N PRO A 12 4.60 -29.26 -37.50
CA PRO A 12 4.07 -27.93 -37.68
C PRO A 12 5.15 -27.05 -38.29
N GLY A 13 4.85 -26.52 -39.48
CA GLY A 13 5.68 -25.56 -40.18
C GLY A 13 6.01 -24.38 -39.28
N THR A 14 7.29 -24.01 -39.29
CA THR A 14 7.79 -22.72 -38.80
C THR A 14 6.85 -21.59 -39.23
N MET A 15 6.05 -21.07 -38.28
CA MET A 15 5.45 -19.77 -38.43
C MET A 15 6.59 -18.75 -38.51
N GLN A 16 6.93 -18.37 -39.75
CA GLN A 16 7.55 -17.08 -40.01
C GLN A 16 6.68 -16.03 -39.31
N LYS A 17 7.14 -15.55 -38.15
CA LYS A 17 6.71 -14.26 -37.63
C LYS A 17 6.89 -13.27 -38.77
N ARG A 18 5.79 -12.88 -39.38
CA ARG A 18 5.73 -11.84 -40.40
C ARG A 18 6.35 -10.61 -39.75
N LYS A 19 7.58 -10.37 -40.14
CA LYS A 19 8.43 -9.28 -39.67
C LYS A 19 7.84 -8.01 -40.29
N GLU A 20 6.74 -7.51 -39.75
CA GLU A 20 6.30 -6.13 -40.00
C GLU A 20 7.19 -5.17 -39.19
N ARG A 21 8.51 -5.28 -39.43
CA ARG A 21 9.39 -4.13 -39.39
C ARG A 21 9.28 -3.51 -40.78
N ARG A 22 8.33 -2.59 -40.97
CA ARG A 22 8.66 -1.44 -41.82
C ARG A 22 9.72 -0.67 -41.04
N MET A 23 10.98 -0.96 -41.33
CA MET A 23 12.08 -0.06 -41.02
C MET A 23 11.70 1.26 -41.66
N PHE A 24 11.26 2.21 -40.84
CA PHE A 24 11.20 3.61 -41.23
C PHE A 24 12.62 4.03 -41.66
N SER A 25 12.72 4.83 -42.72
CA SER A 25 13.98 5.42 -43.17
C SER A 25 14.58 6.25 -42.03
N THR A 26 15.46 5.66 -41.22
CA THR A 26 16.11 6.32 -40.07
C THR A 26 17.21 7.30 -40.50
N SER A 27 17.53 7.37 -41.80
CA SER A 27 18.60 8.22 -42.33
C SER A 27 18.16 9.68 -42.43
N ASP A 28 16.99 9.96 -43.03
CA ASP A 28 16.54 11.34 -43.31
C ASP A 28 16.02 12.09 -42.08
N ASP A 29 15.34 11.38 -41.17
CA ASP A 29 14.86 11.97 -39.90
C ASP A 29 16.04 12.42 -39.01
N SER A 30 17.20 11.76 -39.10
CA SER A 30 18.40 12.13 -38.33
C SER A 30 19.10 13.39 -38.83
N ALA A 31 19.11 13.62 -40.15
CA ALA A 31 19.67 14.82 -40.75
C ALA A 31 18.76 16.03 -40.52
N MET A 32 17.45 15.84 -40.70
CA MET A 32 16.43 16.84 -40.37
C MET A 32 16.47 17.21 -38.87
N MET A 33 16.61 16.23 -37.98
CA MET A 33 16.73 16.48 -36.53
C MET A 33 17.92 17.38 -36.19
N LYS A 34 19.09 17.12 -36.77
CA LYS A 34 20.27 17.98 -36.58
C LYS A 34 20.03 19.39 -37.07
N GLN A 35 19.40 19.54 -38.25
CA GLN A 35 19.07 20.84 -38.82
C GLN A 35 18.08 21.62 -37.95
N VAL A 36 17.07 20.96 -37.38
CA VAL A 36 16.12 21.57 -36.43
C VAL A 36 16.86 22.00 -35.17
N GLN A 37 17.72 21.16 -34.61
CA GLN A 37 18.48 21.47 -33.40
C GLN A 37 19.42 22.67 -33.60
N THR A 38 20.04 22.84 -34.77
CA THR A 38 20.91 24.00 -35.04
C THR A 38 20.17 25.35 -35.01
N THR A 39 18.84 25.35 -35.14
CA THR A 39 18.02 26.58 -35.01
C THR A 39 17.73 26.97 -33.57
N HIS A 40 18.14 26.16 -32.59
CA HIS A 40 17.80 26.37 -31.19
C HIS A 40 18.97 26.98 -30.43
N ALA A 41 18.83 28.25 -30.05
CA ALA A 41 19.81 29.01 -29.30
C ALA A 41 19.07 29.85 -28.23
N PRO A 42 18.50 29.21 -27.19
CA PRO A 42 17.72 29.92 -26.19
C PRO A 42 18.60 30.89 -25.40
N ASP A 43 18.09 32.10 -25.16
CA ASP A 43 18.80 33.18 -24.45
C ASP A 43 18.51 33.21 -22.94
N GLY A 44 17.85 32.16 -22.42
CA GLY A 44 17.44 32.03 -21.02
C GLY A 44 16.13 32.72 -20.69
N ARG A 45 15.42 33.31 -21.66
CA ARG A 45 14.09 33.88 -21.44
C ARG A 45 13.08 32.80 -21.10
N GLU A 46 12.37 32.99 -19.99
CA GLU A 46 11.21 32.18 -19.63
C GLU A 46 9.93 32.95 -19.94
N ILE A 47 9.00 32.29 -20.64
CA ILE A 47 7.66 32.80 -20.91
C ILE A 47 6.69 31.85 -20.23
N ASP A 48 5.79 32.39 -19.42
CA ASP A 48 4.62 31.63 -19.00
C ASP A 48 3.62 31.56 -20.17
N VAL A 49 3.58 30.37 -20.77
CA VAL A 49 2.82 30.07 -21.99
C VAL A 49 1.40 29.58 -21.69
N LYS A 50 1.05 29.28 -20.43
CA LYS A 50 -0.26 28.72 -20.05
C LYS A 50 -1.43 29.65 -20.39
N PRO A 51 -1.40 30.96 -20.05
CA PRO A 51 -2.47 31.89 -20.42
C PRO A 51 -2.71 31.93 -21.93
N ILE A 52 -1.63 31.90 -22.72
CA ILE A 52 -1.69 31.92 -24.19
C ILE A 52 -2.32 30.63 -24.71
N LEU A 53 -1.92 29.49 -24.15
CA LEU A 53 -2.44 28.19 -24.56
C LEU A 53 -3.94 28.05 -24.25
N GLN A 54 -4.42 28.63 -23.16
CA GLN A 54 -5.86 28.71 -22.84
C GLN A 54 -6.63 29.53 -23.88
N ILE A 55 -6.11 30.70 -24.28
CA ILE A 55 -6.71 31.53 -25.34
C ILE A 55 -6.75 30.76 -26.67
N VAL A 56 -5.67 30.04 -26.99
CA VAL A 56 -5.57 29.22 -28.20
C VAL A 56 -6.60 28.09 -28.20
N ASP A 57 -6.76 27.38 -27.09
CA ASP A 57 -7.74 26.29 -26.95
C ASP A 57 -9.19 26.79 -27.11
N GLU A 58 -9.51 27.97 -26.54
CA GLU A 58 -10.80 28.63 -26.73
C GLU A 58 -11.10 28.96 -28.20
N ILE A 59 -10.14 29.60 -28.90
CA ILE A 59 -10.30 29.99 -30.30
C ILE A 59 -10.34 28.79 -31.24
N LEU A 60 -9.48 27.78 -31.01
CA LEU A 60 -9.30 26.68 -31.95
C LEU A 60 -10.19 25.47 -31.68
N ILE A 61 -10.59 25.16 -30.45
CA ILE A 61 -11.36 23.94 -30.16
C ILE A 61 -12.78 24.27 -29.74
N GLN A 62 -12.98 25.15 -28.76
CA GLN A 62 -14.33 25.46 -28.29
C GLN A 62 -15.15 26.22 -29.33
N PHE A 63 -14.55 27.20 -30.01
CA PHE A 63 -15.24 27.96 -31.05
C PHE A 63 -15.59 27.11 -32.29
N ILE A 64 -14.70 26.18 -32.68
CA ILE A 64 -14.95 25.23 -33.78
C ILE A 64 -16.06 24.24 -33.44
N ALA A 65 -16.01 23.61 -32.25
CA ALA A 65 -17.01 22.64 -31.82
C ALA A 65 -18.42 23.27 -31.74
N ARG A 66 -18.51 24.50 -31.22
CA ARG A 66 -19.77 25.27 -31.14
C ARG A 66 -20.35 25.64 -32.52
N SER A 67 -19.50 25.73 -33.55
CA SER A 67 -19.88 26.23 -34.88
C SER A 67 -20.22 25.15 -35.91
N VAL A 68 -19.62 23.96 -35.78
CA VAL A 68 -19.78 22.84 -36.75
C VAL A 68 -20.90 21.88 -36.33
N GLU A 69 -21.24 21.80 -35.03
CA GLU A 69 -22.23 20.84 -34.49
C GLU A 69 -23.64 21.42 -34.25
N GLY A 70 -23.87 22.71 -34.50
CA GLY A 70 -25.21 23.30 -34.53
C GLY A 70 -25.87 23.53 -33.17
N HIS A 71 -25.10 23.67 -32.09
CA HIS A 71 -25.65 24.03 -30.78
C HIS A 71 -25.83 25.55 -30.64
N GLU A 72 -27.06 26.00 -30.39
CA GLU A 72 -27.38 27.40 -30.09
C GLU A 72 -26.66 27.91 -28.84
N VAL A 73 -26.02 29.09 -28.97
CA VAL A 73 -25.24 29.76 -27.93
C VAL A 73 -26.17 30.44 -26.92
N LYS A 74 -26.20 29.95 -25.67
CA LYS A 74 -26.41 30.85 -24.52
C LYS A 74 -25.06 31.51 -24.23
N ARG A 75 -25.04 32.85 -24.09
CA ARG A 75 -23.86 33.60 -23.65
C ARG A 75 -23.37 33.02 -22.33
N ASP A 76 -22.23 32.35 -22.36
CA ASP A 76 -21.57 31.85 -21.15
C ASP A 76 -20.86 33.02 -20.48
N GLN A 77 -21.40 33.49 -19.36
CA GLN A 77 -20.87 34.60 -18.57
C GLN A 77 -19.44 34.28 -18.07
N ASP A 78 -19.18 33.00 -17.78
CA ASP A 78 -17.90 32.48 -17.29
C ASP A 78 -16.76 32.59 -18.33
N ALA A 79 -17.06 32.39 -19.62
CA ALA A 79 -16.07 32.53 -20.70
C ALA A 79 -15.66 33.99 -20.93
N LEU A 80 -16.60 34.92 -20.74
CA LEU A 80 -16.36 36.36 -20.86
C LEU A 80 -15.51 36.89 -19.68
N GLU A 81 -15.76 36.39 -18.47
CA GLU A 81 -14.99 36.72 -17.27
C GLU A 81 -13.57 36.15 -17.31
N MET A 82 -13.39 34.91 -17.81
CA MET A 82 -12.07 34.32 -18.05
C MET A 82 -11.26 35.12 -19.09
N THR A 83 -11.91 35.54 -20.18
CA THR A 83 -11.27 36.35 -21.23
C THR A 83 -10.87 37.74 -20.71
N ALA A 84 -11.68 38.34 -19.82
CA ALA A 84 -11.35 39.61 -19.16
C ALA A 84 -10.16 39.49 -18.21
N ALA A 85 -10.07 38.39 -17.44
CA ALA A 85 -8.92 38.12 -16.56
C ALA A 85 -7.62 37.87 -17.34
N LEU A 86 -7.71 37.24 -18.51
CA LEU A 86 -6.57 37.02 -19.41
C LEU A 86 -6.11 38.33 -20.09
N ALA A 87 -7.01 39.31 -20.28
CA ALA A 87 -6.69 40.60 -20.87
C ALA A 87 -5.88 41.54 -19.94
N GLU A 88 -5.85 41.28 -18.63
CA GLU A 88 -5.02 42.01 -17.66
C GLU A 88 -3.57 41.46 -17.58
N TYR A 89 -3.21 40.51 -18.44
CA TYR A 89 -1.88 39.90 -18.45
C TYR A 89 -0.87 40.72 -19.28
N ASP A 90 -0.10 41.61 -18.61
CA ASP A 90 0.92 42.52 -19.19
C ASP A 90 1.89 41.87 -20.20
N MET A 91 2.13 40.55 -20.11
CA MET A 91 3.03 39.84 -21.03
C MET A 91 2.42 39.67 -22.43
N LEU A 92 1.08 39.64 -22.58
CA LEU A 92 0.42 39.54 -23.89
C LEU A 92 0.76 40.73 -24.79
N ASP A 93 0.85 41.94 -24.24
CA ASP A 93 1.22 43.15 -24.99
C ASP A 93 2.63 43.04 -25.60
N SER A 94 3.57 42.44 -24.85
CA SER A 94 4.94 42.22 -25.31
C SER A 94 5.05 41.12 -26.39
N LEU A 95 4.11 40.17 -26.39
CA LEU A 95 4.08 39.03 -27.33
C LEU A 95 3.17 39.27 -28.52
N ALA A 96 2.24 40.22 -28.45
CA ALA A 96 1.29 40.56 -29.51
C ALA A 96 1.99 40.91 -30.82
N PHE A 97 3.06 41.72 -30.75
CA PHE A 97 3.87 42.05 -31.93
C PHE A 97 4.51 40.80 -32.55
N ILE A 98 4.96 39.85 -31.72
CA ILE A 98 5.59 38.61 -32.16
C ILE A 98 4.56 37.68 -32.79
N ILE A 99 3.42 37.47 -32.14
CA ILE A 99 2.29 36.67 -32.64
C ILE A 99 1.81 37.23 -33.99
N ASN A 100 1.61 38.55 -34.08
CA ASN A 100 1.18 39.21 -35.32
C ASN A 100 2.21 39.01 -36.44
N LYS A 101 3.50 39.14 -36.14
CA LYS A 101 4.57 38.93 -37.13
C LYS A 101 4.66 37.48 -37.60
N ILE A 102 4.49 36.49 -36.71
CA ILE A 102 4.40 35.07 -37.09
C ILE A 102 3.16 34.85 -37.96
N SER A 103 2.02 35.46 -37.62
CA SER A 103 0.78 35.37 -38.39
C SER A 103 0.96 35.92 -39.82
N CYS A 104 1.63 37.07 -39.96
CA CYS A 104 2.01 37.62 -41.26
C CYS A 104 2.92 36.67 -42.04
N GLU A 105 3.94 36.09 -41.39
CA GLU A 105 4.86 35.14 -42.04
C GLU A 105 4.12 33.88 -42.53
N LEU A 106 3.23 33.33 -41.70
CA LEU A 106 2.36 32.19 -42.03
C LEU A 106 1.40 32.50 -43.19
N SER A 107 0.92 33.74 -43.30
CA SER A 107 -0.01 34.15 -44.37
C SER A 107 0.70 34.54 -45.67
N CYS A 108 1.86 35.21 -45.60
CA CYS A 108 2.58 35.74 -46.76
C CYS A 108 3.42 34.70 -47.51
N LYS A 109 3.99 33.69 -46.82
CA LYS A 109 4.82 32.66 -47.49
C LYS A 109 4.06 31.41 -47.91
N CYS A 110 2.84 31.22 -47.42
CA CYS A 110 2.00 30.06 -47.77
C CYS A 110 1.06 30.31 -48.96
N SER A 111 0.97 31.54 -49.48
CA SER A 111 0.11 31.91 -50.62
C SER A 111 0.68 31.57 -52.00
N GLY A 112 1.93 31.08 -52.08
CA GLY A 112 2.64 30.81 -53.34
C GLY A 112 2.96 29.34 -53.64
N GLY A 113 2.34 28.38 -52.94
CA GLY A 113 2.68 26.95 -53.08
C GLY A 113 4.07 26.58 -52.53
N GLY A 114 4.58 27.35 -51.57
CA GLY A 114 5.89 27.16 -50.96
C GLY A 114 5.99 25.86 -50.14
N ASP A 115 7.19 25.28 -50.10
CA ASP A 115 7.51 24.09 -49.31
C ASP A 115 7.27 24.33 -47.81
N ALA A 116 6.34 23.57 -47.21
CA ALA A 116 6.01 23.65 -45.78
C ALA A 116 7.23 23.46 -44.87
N HIS A 117 8.24 22.71 -45.31
CA HIS A 117 9.51 22.58 -44.60
C HIS A 117 10.25 23.93 -44.52
N ALA A 118 10.35 24.67 -45.63
CA ALA A 118 11.04 25.95 -45.68
C ALA A 118 10.38 26.99 -44.75
N SER A 119 9.05 27.09 -44.76
CA SER A 119 8.30 27.95 -43.84
C SER A 119 8.54 27.57 -42.38
N THR A 120 8.54 26.27 -42.07
CA THR A 120 8.84 25.76 -40.73
C THR A 120 10.24 26.17 -40.25
N MET A 121 11.25 26.04 -41.12
CA MET A 121 12.63 26.40 -40.79
C MET A 121 12.82 27.91 -40.59
N VAL A 122 12.10 28.75 -41.34
CA VAL A 122 12.13 30.21 -41.13
C VAL A 122 11.55 30.56 -39.75
N LEU A 123 10.41 29.99 -39.39
CA LEU A 123 9.79 30.20 -38.08
C LEU A 123 10.69 29.72 -36.93
N LEU A 124 11.32 28.56 -37.07
CA LEU A 124 12.24 28.01 -36.06
C LEU A 124 13.47 28.89 -35.84
N ASN A 125 14.03 29.47 -36.89
CA ASN A 125 15.15 30.42 -36.81
C ASN A 125 14.72 31.77 -36.22
N TYR A 126 13.55 32.26 -36.62
CA TYR A 126 12.99 33.49 -36.05
C TYR A 126 12.75 33.36 -34.55
N LEU A 127 12.30 32.18 -34.11
CA LEU A 127 12.07 31.85 -32.70
C LEU A 127 13.28 31.21 -32.03
N SER A 128 14.50 31.38 -32.57
CA SER A 128 15.72 30.70 -32.08
C SER A 128 16.00 30.91 -30.60
N SER A 129 15.77 32.14 -30.11
CA SER A 129 15.94 32.56 -28.71
C SER A 129 14.93 31.94 -27.74
N TYR A 130 13.84 31.35 -28.23
CA TYR A 130 12.79 30.77 -27.40
C TYR A 130 13.02 29.28 -27.11
N ALA A 131 12.62 28.86 -25.91
CA ALA A 131 12.51 27.46 -25.54
C ALA A 131 11.47 26.73 -26.41
N TRP A 132 11.61 25.41 -26.62
CA TRP A 132 10.75 24.63 -27.51
C TRP A 132 9.26 24.77 -27.22
N HIS A 133 8.85 24.73 -25.94
CA HIS A 133 7.46 24.94 -25.52
C HIS A 133 6.93 26.32 -25.95
N ALA A 134 7.73 27.37 -25.81
CA ALA A 134 7.35 28.71 -26.25
C ALA A 134 7.26 28.84 -27.78
N LYS A 135 8.17 28.19 -28.53
CA LYS A 135 8.12 28.20 -30.00
C LYS A 135 6.80 27.64 -30.54
N VAL A 136 6.35 26.50 -30.00
CA VAL A 136 5.12 25.84 -30.44
C VAL A 136 3.88 26.63 -30.02
N VAL A 137 3.83 27.16 -28.78
CA VAL A 137 2.69 27.94 -28.29
C VAL A 137 2.54 29.26 -29.06
N LEU A 138 3.63 29.98 -29.32
CA LEU A 138 3.57 31.24 -30.09
C LEU A 138 3.13 31.01 -31.54
N THR A 139 3.54 29.88 -32.13
CA THR A 139 3.13 29.49 -33.49
C THR A 139 1.65 29.10 -33.54
N LEU A 140 1.18 28.34 -32.55
CA LEU A 140 -0.25 28.02 -32.39
C LEU A 140 -1.10 29.27 -32.15
N ALA A 141 -0.62 30.21 -31.33
CA ALA A 141 -1.29 31.49 -31.10
C ALA A 141 -1.43 32.31 -32.38
N ALA A 142 -0.37 32.40 -33.18
CA ALA A 142 -0.42 33.07 -34.46
C ALA A 142 -1.42 32.43 -35.43
N PHE A 143 -1.48 31.09 -35.45
CA PHE A 143 -2.48 30.38 -36.24
C PHE A 143 -3.90 30.56 -35.70
N ALA A 144 -4.09 30.60 -34.38
CA ALA A 144 -5.38 30.90 -33.77
C ALA A 144 -5.92 32.27 -34.22
N VAL A 145 -5.05 33.28 -34.36
CA VAL A 145 -5.44 34.58 -34.95
C VAL A 145 -5.90 34.42 -36.40
N ILE A 146 -5.11 33.75 -37.25
CA ILE A 146 -5.46 33.51 -38.67
C ILE A 146 -6.81 32.78 -38.79
N PHE A 147 -6.95 31.69 -38.04
CA PHE A 147 -8.14 30.85 -38.04
C PHE A 147 -9.36 31.60 -37.50
N GLY A 148 -9.22 32.28 -36.37
CA GLY A 148 -10.27 33.07 -35.75
C GLY A 148 -10.77 34.20 -36.63
N GLU A 149 -9.87 34.97 -37.26
CA GLU A 149 -10.24 36.01 -38.22
C GLU A 149 -11.00 35.46 -39.44
N PHE A 150 -10.53 34.34 -39.99
CA PHE A 150 -11.21 33.67 -41.11
C PHE A 150 -12.64 33.27 -40.72
N TRP A 151 -12.80 32.59 -39.59
CA TRP A 151 -14.08 32.03 -39.19
C TRP A 151 -15.07 33.08 -38.69
N LEU A 152 -14.59 34.13 -38.00
CA LEU A 152 -15.42 35.25 -37.56
C LEU A 152 -16.02 36.01 -38.76
N VAL A 153 -15.24 36.24 -39.81
CA VAL A 153 -15.73 36.86 -41.05
C VAL A 153 -16.69 35.91 -41.79
N ALA A 154 -16.34 34.62 -41.89
CA ALA A 154 -17.18 33.61 -42.55
C ALA A 154 -18.58 33.51 -41.91
N GLN A 155 -18.66 33.41 -40.58
CA GLN A 155 -19.92 33.27 -39.86
C GLN A 155 -20.78 34.53 -39.92
N LEU A 156 -20.18 35.70 -39.67
CA LEU A 156 -20.93 36.95 -39.58
C LEU A 156 -21.32 37.50 -40.95
N SER A 157 -20.79 36.97 -42.06
CA SER A 157 -21.11 37.42 -43.43
C SER A 157 -22.60 37.34 -43.80
N ILE A 158 -23.36 36.49 -43.09
CA ILE A 158 -24.80 36.28 -43.29
C ILE A 158 -25.62 37.45 -42.70
N GLU A 159 -25.22 37.95 -41.53
CA GLU A 159 -26.00 38.89 -40.72
C GLU A 159 -25.41 40.31 -40.70
N ASN A 160 -24.10 40.44 -40.91
CA ASN A 160 -23.36 41.69 -40.75
C ASN A 160 -22.83 42.23 -42.09
N THR A 161 -23.25 43.43 -42.45
CA THR A 161 -22.89 44.09 -43.72
C THR A 161 -21.39 44.37 -43.84
N LEU A 162 -20.69 44.71 -42.75
CA LEU A 162 -19.25 44.89 -42.72
C LEU A 162 -18.52 43.56 -42.97
N ALA A 163 -18.92 42.50 -42.28
CA ALA A 163 -18.35 41.17 -42.49
C ALA A 163 -18.58 40.68 -43.92
N LYS A 164 -19.75 40.95 -44.51
CA LYS A 164 -20.07 40.66 -45.90
C LYS A 164 -19.16 41.42 -46.88
N SER A 165 -18.91 42.71 -46.66
CA SER A 165 -17.97 43.49 -47.48
C SER A 165 -16.52 42.97 -47.36
N VAL A 166 -16.07 42.60 -46.16
CA VAL A 166 -14.74 42.02 -45.94
C VAL A 166 -14.63 40.64 -46.62
N ALA A 167 -15.65 39.80 -46.52
CA ALA A 167 -15.71 38.49 -47.18
C ALA A 167 -15.63 38.61 -48.70
N LEU A 168 -16.33 39.60 -49.29
CA LEU A 168 -16.26 39.88 -50.73
C LEU A 168 -14.86 40.31 -51.17
N LEU A 169 -14.18 41.17 -50.41
CA LEU A 169 -12.82 41.62 -50.73
C LEU A 169 -11.77 40.52 -50.55
N LYS A 170 -11.92 39.68 -49.51
CA LYS A 170 -11.10 38.48 -49.30
C LYS A 170 -11.44 37.35 -50.28
N GLN A 171 -12.49 37.49 -51.09
CA GLN A 171 -13.01 36.47 -52.00
C GLN A 171 -13.22 35.11 -51.29
N LEU A 172 -13.83 35.15 -50.10
CA LEU A 172 -14.15 33.94 -49.36
C LEU A 172 -15.24 33.13 -50.10
N PRO A 173 -15.15 31.79 -50.15
CA PRO A 173 -16.22 30.96 -50.67
C PRO A 173 -17.48 31.09 -49.80
N ASP A 174 -18.67 30.92 -50.41
CA ASP A 174 -19.93 30.83 -49.66
C ASP A 174 -19.97 29.49 -48.90
N ILE A 175 -19.36 29.49 -47.72
CA ILE A 175 -19.19 28.30 -46.85
C ILE A 175 -20.55 27.70 -46.46
N THR A 176 -21.61 28.51 -46.42
CA THR A 176 -22.99 28.07 -46.09
C THR A 176 -23.71 27.36 -47.22
N GLU A 177 -23.50 27.72 -48.48
CA GLU A 177 -24.14 27.05 -49.63
C GLU A 177 -23.39 25.76 -50.04
N ASN A 178 -22.07 25.70 -49.82
CA ASN A 178 -21.20 24.57 -50.19
C ASN A 178 -20.69 23.74 -48.99
N ALA A 179 -21.34 23.82 -47.82
CA ALA A 179 -20.92 23.18 -46.58
C ALA A 179 -20.59 21.68 -46.71
N ILE A 180 -21.32 20.95 -47.57
CA ILE A 180 -21.13 19.52 -47.80
C ILE A 180 -19.79 19.21 -48.48
N SER A 181 -19.30 20.06 -49.39
CA SER A 181 -18.07 19.81 -50.15
C SER A 181 -16.80 20.11 -49.35
N TYR A 182 -16.86 21.09 -48.44
CA TYR A 182 -15.70 21.51 -47.66
C TYR A 182 -15.59 20.81 -46.29
N LYS A 183 -16.66 20.16 -45.83
CA LYS A 183 -16.71 19.46 -44.54
C LYS A 183 -15.54 18.48 -44.31
N PRO A 184 -15.18 17.57 -45.25
CA PRO A 184 -14.05 16.67 -45.05
C PRO A 184 -12.69 17.38 -44.88
N HIS A 185 -12.53 18.56 -45.47
CA HIS A 185 -11.29 19.34 -45.40
C HIS A 185 -11.18 20.05 -44.06
N PHE A 186 -12.28 20.66 -43.60
CA PHE A 186 -12.35 21.23 -42.26
C PHE A 186 -12.20 20.15 -41.18
N ASP A 187 -12.83 18.99 -41.33
CA ASP A 187 -12.67 17.87 -40.40
C ASP A 187 -11.21 17.39 -40.32
N ALA A 188 -10.50 17.33 -41.45
CA ALA A 188 -9.07 16.97 -41.48
C ALA A 188 -8.19 18.05 -40.83
N LEU A 189 -8.48 19.33 -41.09
CA LEU A 189 -7.79 20.47 -40.47
C LEU A 189 -7.98 20.48 -38.95
N ILE A 190 -9.22 20.32 -38.47
CA ILE A 190 -9.55 20.30 -37.05
C ILE A 190 -8.83 19.14 -36.35
N LYS A 191 -8.83 17.95 -36.96
CA LYS A 191 -8.08 16.79 -36.43
C LYS A 191 -6.59 17.06 -36.31
N LEU A 192 -5.98 17.71 -37.32
CA LEU A 192 -4.57 18.05 -37.29
C LEU A 192 -4.25 19.11 -36.22
N VAL A 193 -5.06 20.17 -36.15
CA VAL A 193 -4.91 21.23 -35.14
C VAL A 193 -5.05 20.67 -33.73
N LYS A 194 -6.03 19.80 -33.50
CA LYS A 194 -6.21 19.11 -32.22
C LYS A 194 -4.99 18.27 -31.86
N ALA A 195 -4.48 17.44 -32.78
CA ALA A 195 -3.28 16.66 -32.54
C ALA A 195 -2.05 17.55 -32.22
N ALA A 196 -1.92 18.69 -32.92
CA ALA A 196 -0.85 19.66 -32.67
C ALA A 196 -0.97 20.34 -31.30
N LEU A 197 -2.21 20.61 -30.85
CA LEU A 197 -2.49 21.12 -29.52
C LEU A 197 -2.17 20.09 -28.43
N ASP A 198 -2.59 18.84 -28.60
CA ASP A 198 -2.32 17.74 -27.66
C ASP A 198 -0.81 17.54 -27.46
N VAL A 199 -0.02 17.55 -28.54
CA VAL A 199 1.46 17.52 -28.46
C VAL A 199 1.99 18.75 -27.74
N THR A 200 1.46 19.94 -28.02
CA THR A 200 1.92 21.18 -27.40
C THR A 200 1.67 21.19 -25.89
N MET A 201 0.47 20.81 -25.45
CA MET A 201 0.14 20.65 -24.05
C MET A 201 1.10 19.66 -23.37
N CYS A 202 1.36 18.52 -24.01
CA CYS A 202 2.31 17.54 -23.49
C CYS A 202 3.74 18.11 -23.35
N ILE A 203 4.24 18.86 -24.35
CA ILE A 203 5.55 19.53 -24.28
C ILE A 203 5.60 20.55 -23.13
N VAL A 204 4.50 21.30 -22.90
CA VAL A 204 4.40 22.24 -21.78
C VAL A 204 4.45 21.49 -20.44
N GLU A 205 3.69 20.40 -20.29
CA GLU A 205 3.71 19.58 -19.07
C GLU A 205 5.11 19.06 -18.72
N PHE A 206 5.93 18.67 -19.71
CA PHE A 206 7.33 18.27 -19.46
C PHE A 206 8.18 19.39 -18.86
N LYS A 207 7.95 20.66 -19.23
CA LYS A 207 8.68 21.81 -18.65
C LYS A 207 8.23 22.09 -17.21
N GLU A 208 7.02 21.68 -16.83
CA GLU A 208 6.46 21.89 -15.49
C GLU A 208 6.77 20.78 -14.50
N LEU A 209 7.45 19.72 -14.95
CA LEU A 209 7.87 18.66 -14.05
C LEU A 209 8.77 19.22 -12.92
N PRO A 210 8.53 18.83 -11.67
CA PRO A 210 9.33 19.27 -10.52
C PRO A 210 10.82 18.94 -10.67
N SER A 211 11.65 19.95 -10.91
CA SER A 211 13.10 19.80 -11.12
C SER A 211 13.85 19.27 -9.89
N GLU A 212 13.25 19.38 -8.71
CA GLU A 212 13.76 18.79 -7.46
C GLU A 212 13.82 17.26 -7.51
N TYR A 213 12.90 16.62 -8.25
CA TYR A 213 12.73 15.16 -8.25
C TYR A 213 13.18 14.48 -9.55
N ILE A 214 13.21 15.23 -10.67
CA ILE A 214 13.62 14.70 -11.98
C ILE A 214 14.57 15.68 -12.69
N SER A 215 15.70 15.18 -13.14
CA SER A 215 16.71 15.94 -13.89
C SER A 215 16.61 15.62 -15.39
N GLU A 216 17.15 16.50 -16.26
CA GLU A 216 17.19 16.27 -17.70
C GLU A 216 17.95 14.99 -18.09
N ASP A 217 18.92 14.55 -17.27
CA ASP A 217 19.73 13.35 -17.51
C ASP A 217 19.02 12.05 -17.09
N THR A 218 17.89 12.13 -16.40
CA THR A 218 17.14 10.95 -15.94
C THR A 218 16.53 10.22 -17.15
N PRO A 219 16.62 8.87 -17.28
CA PRO A 219 16.31 8.17 -18.53
C PRO A 219 14.98 8.53 -19.23
N PRO A 220 13.80 8.54 -18.55
CA PRO A 220 12.55 8.95 -19.19
C PRO A 220 12.56 10.41 -19.66
N MET A 221 13.19 11.32 -18.91
CA MET A 221 13.32 12.74 -19.26
C MET A 221 14.33 12.97 -20.38
N SER A 222 15.45 12.23 -20.39
CA SER A 222 16.46 12.29 -21.44
C SER A 222 15.89 11.82 -22.78
N VAL A 223 15.14 10.72 -22.80
CA VAL A 223 14.44 10.23 -24.00
C VAL A 223 13.44 11.29 -24.49
N ALA A 224 12.59 11.83 -23.61
CA ALA A 224 11.66 12.90 -23.96
C ALA A 224 12.38 14.12 -24.54
N SER A 225 13.48 14.56 -23.93
CA SER A 225 14.28 15.73 -24.34
C SER A 225 14.85 15.57 -25.76
N THR A 226 15.22 14.36 -26.17
CA THR A 226 15.64 14.11 -27.56
C THR A 226 14.48 14.21 -28.56
N HIS A 227 13.24 13.93 -28.12
CA HIS A 227 12.06 13.87 -28.99
C HIS A 227 11.28 15.20 -29.03
N ILE A 228 11.41 16.06 -28.02
CA ILE A 228 10.78 17.40 -27.96
C ILE A 228 11.12 18.27 -29.19
N PRO A 229 12.38 18.38 -29.67
CA PRO A 229 12.71 19.14 -30.88
C PRO A 229 11.97 18.62 -32.12
N ILE A 230 11.87 17.29 -32.24
CA ILE A 230 11.17 16.63 -33.36
C ILE A 230 9.67 16.95 -33.28
N ALA A 231 9.09 16.83 -32.09
CA ALA A 231 7.70 17.15 -31.84
C ALA A 231 7.39 18.62 -32.16
N ALA A 232 8.23 19.55 -31.70
CA ALA A 232 8.07 20.98 -31.98
C ALA A 232 8.13 21.29 -33.48
N TYR A 233 9.05 20.67 -34.21
CA TYR A 233 9.10 20.79 -35.67
C TYR A 233 7.82 20.30 -36.34
N TRP A 234 7.32 19.11 -35.97
CA TRP A 234 6.10 18.55 -36.58
C TRP A 234 4.84 19.35 -36.21
N VAL A 235 4.78 19.94 -35.02
CA VAL A 235 3.72 20.89 -34.64
C VAL A 235 3.78 22.13 -35.54
N ILE A 236 4.91 22.82 -35.62
CA ILE A 236 5.05 24.05 -36.42
C ILE A 236 4.78 23.77 -37.89
N ARG A 237 5.27 22.64 -38.42
CA ARG A 237 5.00 22.21 -39.80
C ARG A 237 3.52 21.96 -40.06
N SER A 238 2.84 21.31 -39.11
CA SER A 238 1.40 21.04 -39.21
C SER A 238 0.60 22.34 -39.21
N ILE A 239 0.99 23.29 -38.37
CA ILE A 239 0.37 24.62 -38.32
C ILE A 239 0.63 25.43 -39.59
N ALA A 240 1.84 25.38 -40.15
CA ALA A 240 2.15 25.99 -41.44
C ALA A 240 1.31 25.39 -42.57
N ALA A 241 1.11 24.07 -42.59
CA ALA A 241 0.24 23.39 -43.55
C ALA A 241 -1.23 23.81 -43.39
N CYS A 242 -1.75 23.89 -42.15
CA CYS A 242 -3.09 24.40 -41.88
C CYS A 242 -3.26 25.85 -42.33
N ALA A 243 -2.28 26.73 -42.07
CA ALA A 243 -2.31 28.12 -42.51
C ALA A 243 -2.33 28.24 -44.04
N SER A 244 -1.55 27.41 -44.74
CA SER A 244 -1.56 27.34 -46.20
C SER A 244 -2.91 26.93 -46.78
N GLN A 245 -3.60 26.00 -46.10
CA GLN A 245 -4.93 25.53 -46.49
C GLN A 245 -6.00 26.61 -46.26
N ILE A 246 -5.90 27.40 -45.20
CA ILE A 246 -6.79 28.55 -45.00
C ILE A 246 -6.50 29.63 -46.05
N ALA A 247 -5.23 29.88 -46.36
CA ALA A 247 -4.84 30.85 -47.37
C ALA A 247 -5.29 30.46 -48.79
N SER A 248 -5.28 29.17 -49.15
CA SER A 248 -5.79 28.72 -50.45
C SER A 248 -7.31 28.88 -50.60
N LEU A 249 -8.06 28.85 -49.49
CA LEU A 249 -9.49 29.17 -49.48
C LEU A 249 -9.76 30.67 -49.69
N ILE A 250 -8.79 31.55 -49.43
CA ILE A 250 -8.88 33.00 -49.64
C ILE A 250 -8.45 33.31 -51.09
N GLY A 251 -9.37 33.74 -51.95
CA GLY A 251 -9.06 34.05 -53.37
C GLY A 251 -9.67 33.11 -54.41
N MET A 252 -10.33 32.01 -54.01
CA MET A 252 -10.93 31.02 -54.91
C MET A 252 -12.46 31.04 -54.81
N ARG A 253 -13.11 31.99 -55.48
CA ARG A 253 -14.59 32.09 -55.47
C ARG A 253 -15.30 31.04 -56.35
N ASN A 254 -14.65 30.47 -57.38
CA ASN A 254 -15.35 29.72 -58.46
C ASN A 254 -14.64 28.48 -59.07
N GLU A 255 -13.54 27.97 -58.51
CA GLU A 255 -12.91 26.74 -59.05
C GLU A 255 -13.19 25.53 -58.16
N SER A 256 -14.10 24.66 -58.62
CA SER A 256 -14.35 23.35 -57.99
C SER A 256 -13.24 22.36 -58.36
N ILE A 257 -12.06 22.51 -57.77
CA ILE A 257 -11.10 21.41 -57.65
C ILE A 257 -10.54 21.43 -56.23
N SER A 258 -11.36 20.93 -55.30
CA SER A 258 -10.86 20.42 -54.03
C SER A 258 -10.08 19.14 -54.35
N SER A 259 -8.75 19.23 -54.39
CA SER A 259 -7.92 18.06 -54.66
C SER A 259 -7.97 17.16 -53.43
N ALA A 260 -8.49 15.93 -53.55
CA ALA A 260 -8.47 14.94 -52.47
C ALA A 260 -7.06 14.68 -51.90
N SER A 261 -6.02 15.09 -52.64
CA SER A 261 -4.62 15.09 -52.24
C SER A 261 -4.35 15.98 -51.02
N GLU A 262 -4.96 17.16 -50.92
CA GLU A 262 -4.70 18.13 -49.85
C GLU A 262 -5.29 17.68 -48.50
N ALA A 263 -6.51 17.16 -48.49
CA ALA A 263 -7.11 16.57 -47.30
C ALA A 263 -6.37 15.30 -46.81
N TRP A 264 -5.78 14.54 -47.75
CA TRP A 264 -4.98 13.36 -47.42
C TRP A 264 -3.65 13.72 -46.77
N GLU A 265 -2.98 14.78 -47.23
CA GLU A 265 -1.75 15.31 -46.59
C GLU A 265 -2.00 15.77 -45.16
N LEU A 266 -3.11 16.51 -44.90
CA LEU A 266 -3.48 16.91 -43.54
C LEU A 266 -3.76 15.71 -42.63
N SER A 267 -4.45 14.69 -43.15
CA SER A 267 -4.75 13.47 -42.41
C SER A 267 -3.48 12.66 -42.10
N SER A 268 -2.54 12.59 -43.05
CA SER A 268 -1.22 11.96 -42.87
C SER A 268 -0.39 12.66 -41.80
N LEU A 269 -0.34 14.00 -41.83
CA LEU A 269 0.27 14.81 -40.78
C LEU A 269 -0.40 14.58 -39.43
N ALA A 270 -1.73 14.48 -39.39
CA ALA A 270 -2.46 14.26 -38.14
C ALA A 270 -2.08 12.91 -37.51
N HIS A 271 -1.97 11.86 -38.32
CA HIS A 271 -1.47 10.57 -37.87
C HIS A 271 -0.02 10.63 -37.35
N LYS A 272 0.87 11.38 -38.04
CA LYS A 272 2.27 11.55 -37.62
C LYS A 272 2.36 12.28 -36.28
N VAL A 273 1.65 13.39 -36.12
CA VAL A 273 1.62 14.19 -34.88
C VAL A 273 1.00 13.38 -33.74
N ASN A 274 -0.09 12.66 -33.99
CA ASN A 274 -0.71 11.80 -32.98
C ASN A 274 0.23 10.66 -32.54
N SER A 275 0.99 10.06 -33.45
CA SER A 275 2.00 9.05 -33.07
C SER A 275 3.11 9.63 -32.18
N ILE A 276 3.47 10.90 -32.37
CA ILE A 276 4.43 11.60 -31.50
C ILE A 276 3.80 11.88 -30.13
N TYR A 277 2.54 12.31 -30.11
CA TYR A 277 1.78 12.53 -28.88
C TYR A 277 1.75 11.26 -28.01
N GLU A 278 1.37 10.11 -28.57
CA GLU A 278 1.30 8.85 -27.83
C GLU A 278 2.66 8.47 -27.22
N HIS A 279 3.75 8.67 -27.96
CA HIS A 279 5.09 8.41 -27.45
C HIS A 279 5.47 9.37 -26.30
N LEU A 280 5.25 10.67 -26.48
CA LEU A 280 5.56 11.67 -25.45
C LEU A 280 4.70 11.47 -24.20
N LYS A 281 3.42 11.16 -24.36
CA LYS A 281 2.49 10.83 -23.27
C LYS A 281 2.97 9.61 -22.47
N GLN A 282 3.47 8.58 -23.15
CA GLN A 282 4.04 7.42 -22.49
C GLN A 282 5.30 7.80 -21.68
N GLN A 283 6.19 8.62 -22.25
CA GLN A 283 7.37 9.10 -21.52
C GLN A 283 6.98 9.97 -20.31
N LEU A 284 5.95 10.80 -20.45
CA LEU A 284 5.46 11.65 -19.38
C LEU A 284 4.91 10.82 -18.21
N ALA A 285 4.16 9.75 -18.51
CA ALA A 285 3.70 8.80 -17.50
C ALA A 285 4.87 8.13 -16.75
N LEU A 286 5.95 7.77 -17.46
CA LEU A 286 7.16 7.23 -16.85
C LEU A 286 7.89 8.26 -15.96
N CYS A 287 7.89 9.55 -16.36
CA CYS A 287 8.43 10.63 -15.53
C CYS A 287 7.64 10.77 -14.22
N TYR A 288 6.31 10.82 -14.28
CA TYR A 288 5.48 10.90 -13.07
C TYR A 288 5.68 9.69 -12.16
N GLN A 289 5.73 8.47 -12.72
CA GLN A 289 6.03 7.26 -11.95
C GLN A 289 7.39 7.38 -11.24
N TYR A 290 8.43 7.83 -11.94
CA TYR A 290 9.76 8.01 -11.34
C TYR A 290 9.76 9.05 -10.21
N ILE A 291 9.07 10.18 -10.41
CA ILE A 291 8.92 11.24 -9.40
C ILE A 291 8.22 10.68 -8.16
N ASP A 292 7.11 9.95 -8.33
CA ASP A 292 6.38 9.35 -7.21
C ASP A 292 7.25 8.33 -6.46
N GLU A 293 7.99 7.47 -7.16
CA GLU A 293 8.95 6.54 -6.54
C GLU A 293 10.03 7.28 -5.74
N LYS A 294 10.58 8.39 -6.27
CA LYS A 294 11.55 9.23 -5.57
C LYS A 294 10.97 9.86 -4.31
N ARG A 295 9.77 10.44 -4.41
CA ARG A 295 9.05 11.03 -3.27
C ARG A 295 8.79 10.00 -2.18
N HIS A 296 8.35 8.80 -2.56
CA HIS A 296 8.13 7.72 -1.59
C HIS A 296 9.43 7.27 -0.90
N MET A 297 10.55 7.20 -1.64
CA MET A 297 11.85 6.91 -1.04
C MET A 297 12.31 8.00 -0.09
N GLU A 298 12.16 9.27 -0.45
CA GLU A 298 12.53 10.39 0.43
C GLU A 298 11.68 10.42 1.71
N ALA A 299 10.35 10.24 1.58
CA ALA A 299 9.46 10.13 2.73
C ALA A 299 9.87 8.98 3.67
N PHE A 300 10.24 7.82 3.12
CA PHE A 300 10.75 6.69 3.89
C PHE A 300 12.06 7.01 4.64
N HIS A 301 13.04 7.64 3.98
CA HIS A 301 14.28 8.03 4.65
C HIS A 301 14.07 9.14 5.69
N ASN A 302 13.13 10.04 5.44
CA ASN A 302 12.73 11.07 6.41
C ASN A 302 12.12 10.44 7.66
N LEU A 303 11.31 9.38 7.54
CA LEU A 303 10.81 8.62 8.70
C LEU A 303 11.95 8.02 9.53
N ILE A 304 12.95 7.40 8.89
CA ILE A 304 14.13 6.87 9.61
C ILE A 304 14.82 7.99 10.40
N ARG A 305 15.13 9.12 9.75
CA ARG A 305 15.77 10.27 10.39
C ARG A 305 14.93 10.87 11.53
N LEU A 306 13.61 10.85 11.40
CA LEU A 306 12.72 11.32 12.44
C LEU A 306 12.85 10.47 13.72
N PHE A 307 12.98 9.15 13.61
CA PHE A 307 13.19 8.29 14.79
C PHE A 307 14.60 8.38 15.40
N GLU A 308 15.60 8.82 14.63
CA GLU A 308 16.96 9.07 15.13
C GLU A 308 17.08 10.42 15.87
N THR A 309 16.14 11.34 15.64
CA THR A 309 16.18 12.70 16.21
C THR A 309 15.35 12.80 17.49
N VAL A 310 15.83 13.60 18.44
CA VAL A 310 15.09 13.88 19.69
C VAL A 310 14.10 15.01 19.46
N HIS A 311 12.85 14.80 19.85
CA HIS A 311 11.77 15.79 19.71
C HIS A 311 11.30 16.31 21.08
N ILE A 312 10.65 17.48 21.05
CA ILE A 312 10.04 18.09 22.25
C ILE A 312 8.82 17.28 22.70
N ASP A 313 8.04 16.78 21.74
CA ASP A 313 6.91 15.89 21.93
C ASP A 313 6.78 14.90 20.76
N ASN A 314 5.91 13.92 20.92
CA ASN A 314 5.63 12.86 19.96
C ASN A 314 4.90 13.32 18.67
N MET A 315 4.52 14.59 18.52
CA MET A 315 3.61 15.00 17.43
C MET A 315 4.25 14.92 16.04
N LYS A 316 5.55 15.20 15.91
CA LYS A 316 6.25 15.08 14.62
C LYS A 316 6.22 13.63 14.11
N ILE A 317 6.41 12.66 15.01
CA ILE A 317 6.36 11.24 14.71
C ILE A 317 4.93 10.81 14.36
N LEU A 318 3.95 11.17 15.19
CA LEU A 318 2.55 10.78 14.96
C LEU A 318 1.99 11.36 13.65
N ARG A 319 2.33 12.60 13.32
CA ARG A 319 1.96 13.23 12.03
C ARG A 319 2.60 12.53 10.85
N ALA A 320 3.87 12.15 10.96
CA ALA A 320 4.57 11.44 9.89
C ALA A 320 4.05 10.00 9.69
N LEU A 321 3.63 9.32 10.77
CA LEU A 321 3.09 7.96 10.72
C LEU A 321 1.62 7.88 10.29
N ILE A 322 0.77 8.79 10.80
CA ILE A 322 -0.68 8.69 10.63
C ILE A 322 -1.12 9.64 9.54
N TYR A 323 -0.93 10.95 9.75
CA TYR A 323 -1.40 11.95 8.80
C TYR A 323 -0.74 13.30 9.03
N ALA A 324 -0.04 13.80 8.00
CA ALA A 324 0.77 15.02 8.10
C ALA A 324 -0.04 16.31 7.93
N LYS A 325 -1.14 16.25 7.18
CA LYS A 325 -1.96 17.42 6.84
C LYS A 325 -2.99 17.69 7.95
N ASP A 326 -3.36 18.96 8.14
CA ASP A 326 -4.34 19.40 9.16
C ASP A 326 -5.75 19.63 8.58
N ASP A 327 -6.04 19.09 7.40
CA ASP A 327 -7.31 19.24 6.67
C ASP A 327 -8.41 18.26 7.13
N ILE A 328 -8.04 17.16 7.80
CA ILE A 328 -9.00 16.19 8.36
C ILE A 328 -8.68 15.83 9.82
N LEU A 329 -9.68 15.28 10.52
CA LEU A 329 -9.51 14.64 11.83
C LEU A 329 -9.22 13.14 11.61
N PRO A 330 -7.96 12.67 11.77
CA PRO A 330 -7.54 11.37 11.27
C PRO A 330 -7.88 10.20 12.20
N LEU A 331 -8.30 10.47 13.43
CA LEU A 331 -8.62 9.44 14.43
C LEU A 331 -10.11 9.39 14.72
N LEU A 332 -10.62 8.19 14.99
CA LEU A 332 -11.91 7.92 15.59
C LEU A 332 -11.68 7.48 17.04
N ASP A 333 -12.30 8.17 17.99
CA ASP A 333 -12.32 7.75 19.40
C ASP A 333 -13.25 6.53 19.56
N GLY A 334 -12.70 5.40 20.01
CA GLY A 334 -13.45 4.17 20.22
C GLY A 334 -14.54 4.25 21.28
N ASN A 335 -14.46 5.18 22.24
CA ASN A 335 -15.47 5.32 23.30
C ASN A 335 -16.63 6.23 22.88
N THR A 336 -16.32 7.42 22.36
CA THR A 336 -17.34 8.40 21.95
C THR A 336 -17.83 8.21 20.51
N LYS A 337 -17.09 7.43 19.71
CA LYS A 337 -17.28 7.26 18.26
C LYS A 337 -17.25 8.59 17.50
N THR A 338 -16.51 9.57 18.01
CA THR A 338 -16.32 10.88 17.37
C THR A 338 -14.95 10.97 16.71
N LYS A 339 -14.86 11.77 15.63
CA LYS A 339 -13.57 12.05 14.98
C LYS A 339 -12.78 13.07 15.79
N VAL A 340 -11.50 12.82 16.00
CA VAL A 340 -10.62 13.65 16.84
C VAL A 340 -9.26 13.90 16.16
N SER A 341 -8.58 14.95 16.61
CA SER A 341 -7.23 15.29 16.16
C SER A 341 -6.18 14.44 16.88
N LEU A 342 -4.98 14.34 16.29
CA LEU A 342 -3.80 13.72 16.92
C LEU A 342 -3.39 14.42 18.23
N GLU A 343 -3.84 15.65 18.46
CA GLU A 343 -3.54 16.44 19.67
C GLU A 343 -3.93 15.72 20.98
N VAL A 344 -4.91 14.80 20.94
CA VAL A 344 -5.30 13.99 22.11
C VAL A 344 -4.19 13.05 22.61
N LEU A 345 -3.18 12.80 21.78
CA LEU A 345 -2.04 11.91 22.04
C LEU A 345 -0.76 12.68 22.43
N ARG A 346 -0.77 14.01 22.36
CA ARG A 346 0.42 14.84 22.60
C ARG A 346 1.01 14.58 23.98
N ARG A 347 2.32 14.31 24.04
CA ARG A 347 3.08 14.07 25.29
C ARG A 347 2.56 12.91 26.15
N LYS A 348 1.89 11.93 25.53
CA LYS A 348 1.49 10.67 26.17
C LYS A 348 2.35 9.53 25.64
N HIS A 349 2.44 8.44 26.39
CA HIS A 349 2.90 7.18 25.81
C HIS A 349 1.84 6.71 24.80
N VAL A 350 2.28 6.24 23.64
CA VAL A 350 1.36 5.78 22.58
C VAL A 350 1.70 4.36 22.18
N LEU A 351 0.71 3.48 22.26
CA LEU A 351 0.80 2.11 21.75
C LEU A 351 0.10 2.03 20.40
N LEU A 352 0.85 1.80 19.33
CA LEU A 352 0.32 1.63 17.98
C LEU A 352 0.05 0.16 17.74
N LEU A 353 -1.23 -0.24 17.77
CA LEU A 353 -1.67 -1.57 17.39
C LEU A 353 -1.70 -1.65 15.87
N ILE A 354 -0.74 -2.36 15.28
CA ILE A 354 -0.61 -2.48 13.83
C ILE A 354 -1.00 -3.91 13.45
N SER A 355 -1.97 -4.05 12.56
CA SER A 355 -2.47 -5.35 12.13
C SER A 355 -3.02 -5.30 10.71
N ASP A 356 -3.23 -6.47 10.11
CA ASP A 356 -4.19 -6.60 9.02
C ASP A 356 -5.64 -6.63 9.57
N LEU A 357 -6.60 -6.99 8.73
CA LEU A 357 -8.00 -7.14 9.15
C LEU A 357 -8.29 -8.51 9.79
N ASP A 358 -7.29 -9.36 10.03
CA ASP A 358 -7.44 -10.71 10.58
C ASP A 358 -7.12 -10.77 12.09
N LEU A 359 -7.41 -9.68 12.82
CA LEU A 359 -7.37 -9.65 14.28
C LEU A 359 -8.39 -10.59 14.90
N SER A 360 -7.95 -11.42 15.86
CA SER A 360 -8.85 -12.34 16.56
C SER A 360 -9.68 -11.60 17.63
N GLN A 361 -10.92 -12.07 17.87
CA GLN A 361 -11.77 -11.50 18.92
C GLN A 361 -11.17 -11.69 20.32
N GLU A 362 -10.43 -12.77 20.52
CA GLU A 362 -9.73 -13.09 21.77
C GLU A 362 -8.65 -12.05 22.08
N GLU A 363 -7.83 -11.68 21.09
CA GLU A 363 -6.82 -10.61 21.23
C GLU A 363 -7.48 -9.28 21.60
N ILE A 364 -8.55 -8.91 20.89
CA ILE A 364 -9.26 -7.64 21.14
C ILE A 364 -9.83 -7.63 22.56
N LEU A 365 -10.44 -8.74 23.02
CA LEU A 365 -11.03 -8.83 24.36
C LEU A 365 -9.99 -8.66 25.47
N ILE A 366 -8.83 -9.32 25.36
CA ILE A 366 -7.77 -9.20 26.37
C ILE A 366 -7.18 -7.79 26.36
N LEU A 367 -6.88 -7.21 25.19
CA LEU A 367 -6.40 -5.83 25.09
C LEU A 367 -7.41 -4.84 25.66
N ASP A 368 -8.71 -5.05 25.43
CA ASP A 368 -9.78 -4.22 25.95
C ASP A 368 -9.82 -4.22 27.49
N ASN A 369 -9.72 -5.41 28.09
CA ASN A 369 -9.66 -5.55 29.55
C ASN A 369 -8.42 -4.85 30.14
N LEU A 370 -7.25 -5.05 29.52
CA LEU A 370 -6.00 -4.42 29.97
C LEU A 370 -6.05 -2.90 29.83
N TYR A 371 -6.63 -2.41 28.74
CA TYR A 371 -6.78 -0.97 28.50
C TYR A 371 -7.76 -0.30 29.48
N LYS A 372 -8.88 -0.96 29.79
CA LYS A 372 -9.82 -0.53 30.83
C LYS A 372 -9.17 -0.47 32.21
N ASP A 373 -8.43 -1.51 32.57
CA ASP A 373 -7.71 -1.59 33.84
C ASP A 373 -6.64 -0.48 33.96
N ALA A 374 -5.91 -0.20 32.88
CA ALA A 374 -4.96 0.90 32.83
C ALA A 374 -5.63 2.26 33.12
N ARG A 375 -6.75 2.53 32.44
CA ARG A 375 -7.51 3.78 32.60
C ARG A 375 -8.14 3.92 33.98
N SER A 376 -8.59 2.83 34.61
CA SER A 376 -9.24 2.89 35.92
C SER A 376 -8.26 3.14 37.07
N ARG A 377 -7.03 2.63 36.95
CA ARG A 377 -5.98 2.79 37.98
C ARG A 377 -5.37 4.20 38.00
N GLY A 378 -5.50 4.97 36.93
CA GLY A 378 -4.96 6.35 36.84
C GLY A 378 -3.43 6.46 36.88
N GLU A 379 -2.71 5.37 37.14
CA GLU A 379 -1.25 5.32 37.24
C GLU A 379 -0.57 5.18 35.86
N THR A 380 -1.20 4.47 34.91
CA THR A 380 -0.65 4.20 33.57
C THR A 380 -1.15 5.20 32.53
N HIS A 381 -0.24 6.05 32.04
CA HIS A 381 -0.56 7.15 31.12
C HIS A 381 -0.20 6.80 29.67
N TYR A 382 -0.85 5.77 29.09
CA TYR A 382 -0.72 5.48 27.66
C TYR A 382 -2.09 5.49 26.95
N GLU A 383 -2.07 5.86 25.67
CA GLU A 383 -3.20 5.72 24.76
C GLU A 383 -2.87 4.67 23.71
N MET A 384 -3.87 3.91 23.27
CA MET A 384 -3.70 2.95 22.18
C MET A 384 -4.34 3.49 20.90
N VAL A 385 -3.70 3.23 19.75
CA VAL A 385 -4.17 3.62 18.42
C VAL A 385 -4.09 2.44 17.48
N TRP A 386 -5.19 2.04 16.86
CA TRP A 386 -5.20 1.01 15.82
C TRP A 386 -4.86 1.59 14.46
N ILE A 387 -3.83 1.03 13.83
CA ILE A 387 -3.36 1.34 12.48
C ILE A 387 -3.52 0.07 11.61
N PRO A 388 -4.61 -0.02 10.82
CA PRO A 388 -4.81 -1.14 9.91
C PRO A 388 -3.91 -1.04 8.67
N ILE A 389 -3.26 -2.14 8.32
CA ILE A 389 -2.45 -2.28 7.11
C ILE A 389 -3.24 -3.07 6.08
N VAL A 390 -3.78 -2.37 5.08
CA VAL A 390 -4.64 -2.96 4.04
C VAL A 390 -4.08 -2.68 2.64
N ASP A 391 -4.15 -3.68 1.77
CA ASP A 391 -3.76 -3.53 0.36
C ASP A 391 -4.93 -2.93 -0.44
N ARG A 392 -4.63 -1.88 -1.22
CA ARG A 392 -5.62 -1.25 -2.13
C ARG A 392 -6.14 -2.25 -3.17
N ALA A 393 -5.32 -3.20 -3.61
CA ALA A 393 -5.71 -4.19 -4.62
C ALA A 393 -6.76 -5.19 -4.11
N THR A 394 -6.82 -5.43 -2.80
CA THR A 394 -7.78 -6.36 -2.18
C THR A 394 -8.94 -5.66 -1.52
N TRP A 395 -9.00 -4.32 -1.54
CA TRP A 395 -10.08 -3.55 -0.92
C TRP A 395 -11.41 -3.73 -1.65
N ASN A 396 -12.39 -4.29 -0.95
CA ASN A 396 -13.75 -4.53 -1.43
C ASN A 396 -14.76 -4.29 -0.30
N ASP A 397 -16.05 -4.42 -0.60
CA ASP A 397 -17.11 -4.16 0.39
C ASP A 397 -17.03 -5.12 1.59
N VAL A 398 -16.56 -6.35 1.41
CA VAL A 398 -16.37 -7.32 2.50
C VAL A 398 -15.28 -6.85 3.47
N ASN A 399 -14.13 -6.43 2.94
CA ASN A 399 -13.02 -5.90 3.75
C ASN A 399 -13.40 -4.58 4.42
N ARG A 400 -14.20 -3.74 3.74
CA ARG A 400 -14.75 -2.50 4.33
C ARG A 400 -15.64 -2.81 5.53
N GLN A 401 -16.61 -3.72 5.39
CA GLN A 401 -17.48 -4.14 6.48
C GLN A 401 -16.68 -4.76 7.64
N LYS A 402 -15.65 -5.56 7.33
CA LYS A 402 -14.76 -6.15 8.33
C LYS A 402 -13.98 -5.07 9.10
N PHE A 403 -13.45 -4.07 8.40
CA PHE A 403 -12.79 -2.92 9.00
C PHE A 403 -13.74 -2.14 9.93
N GLU A 404 -14.94 -1.79 9.47
CA GLU A 404 -15.95 -1.07 10.26
C GLU A 404 -16.37 -1.88 11.49
N TYR A 405 -16.55 -3.20 11.35
CA TYR A 405 -16.86 -4.10 12.45
C TYR A 405 -15.75 -4.08 13.51
N LEU A 406 -14.49 -4.28 13.12
CA LEU A 406 -13.34 -4.23 14.03
C LEU A 406 -13.21 -2.85 14.70
N GLN A 407 -13.39 -1.77 13.95
CA GLN A 407 -13.36 -0.41 14.49
C GLN A 407 -14.46 -0.18 15.53
N SER A 408 -15.63 -0.80 15.33
CA SER A 408 -16.77 -0.66 16.26
C SER A 408 -16.53 -1.35 17.60
N THR A 409 -15.78 -2.47 17.61
CA THR A 409 -15.53 -3.27 18.82
C THR A 409 -14.38 -2.76 19.68
N MET A 410 -13.50 -1.91 19.13
CA MET A 410 -12.37 -1.33 19.85
C MET A 410 -12.79 -0.10 20.68
N LEU A 411 -12.26 0.00 21.92
CA LEU A 411 -12.48 1.14 22.81
C LEU A 411 -11.38 2.22 22.74
N TRP A 412 -10.25 1.90 22.14
CA TRP A 412 -9.14 2.82 21.93
C TRP A 412 -9.30 3.59 20.61
N TYR A 413 -8.34 4.47 20.30
CA TYR A 413 -8.40 5.27 19.06
C TYR A 413 -8.16 4.39 17.84
N SER A 414 -8.74 4.72 16.70
CA SER A 414 -8.46 4.04 15.43
C SER A 414 -8.32 5.06 14.33
N VAL A 415 -7.55 4.72 13.30
CA VAL A 415 -7.48 5.54 12.10
C VAL A 415 -8.84 5.53 11.38
N VAL A 416 -9.33 6.70 10.94
CA VAL A 416 -10.67 6.82 10.33
C VAL A 416 -10.79 6.09 8.98
N ASP A 417 -9.71 6.10 8.19
CA ASP A 417 -9.63 5.47 6.89
C ASP A 417 -8.21 4.89 6.72
N PRO A 418 -8.05 3.58 6.46
CA PRO A 418 -6.73 2.94 6.28
C PRO A 418 -5.86 3.63 5.22
N PHE A 419 -6.48 4.30 4.23
CA PHE A 419 -5.78 4.87 3.09
C PHE A 419 -5.21 6.27 3.31
N ILE A 420 -5.40 6.85 4.50
CA ILE A 420 -4.70 8.09 4.87
C ILE A 420 -3.22 7.80 5.21
N ILE A 421 -2.91 6.56 5.57
CA ILE A 421 -1.54 6.12 5.85
C ILE A 421 -0.78 6.06 4.53
N GLU A 422 0.32 6.79 4.44
CA GLU A 422 1.12 6.85 3.21
C GLU A 422 1.81 5.51 2.91
N PRO A 423 2.00 5.15 1.63
CA PRO A 423 2.72 3.94 1.25
C PRO A 423 4.15 3.84 1.81
N SER A 424 4.82 4.99 1.98
CA SER A 424 6.14 5.12 2.61
C SER A 424 6.13 4.65 4.07
N VAL A 425 5.07 4.97 4.83
CA VAL A 425 4.87 4.50 6.21
C VAL A 425 4.60 3.00 6.23
N ILE A 426 3.76 2.49 5.33
CA ILE A 426 3.48 1.05 5.24
C ILE A 426 4.79 0.27 4.95
N LYS A 427 5.63 0.80 4.06
CA LYS A 427 6.95 0.24 3.78
C LYS A 427 7.84 0.26 5.03
N TYR A 428 7.88 1.37 5.76
CA TYR A 428 8.61 1.48 7.03
C TYR A 428 8.16 0.45 8.07
N ILE A 429 6.85 0.31 8.26
CA ILE A 429 6.25 -0.67 9.18
C ILE A 429 6.66 -2.11 8.81
N LYS A 430 6.67 -2.44 7.51
CA LYS A 430 7.04 -3.78 7.04
C LYS A 430 8.53 -4.05 7.12
N GLU A 431 9.38 -3.11 6.71
CA GLU A 431 10.84 -3.32 6.59
C GLU A 431 11.60 -3.04 7.88
N VAL A 432 11.19 -2.02 8.66
CA VAL A 432 11.91 -1.59 9.88
C VAL A 432 11.30 -2.22 11.13
N TRP A 433 9.98 -2.22 11.25
CA TRP A 433 9.29 -2.87 12.38
C TRP A 433 8.97 -4.35 12.14
N ASN A 434 9.38 -4.90 10.97
CA ASN A 434 9.23 -6.31 10.62
C ASN A 434 7.77 -6.81 10.67
N PHE A 435 6.80 -5.95 10.38
CA PHE A 435 5.40 -6.36 10.26
C PHE A 435 5.19 -7.22 9.01
N THR A 436 4.55 -8.38 9.19
CA THR A 436 4.22 -9.30 8.10
C THR A 436 2.72 -9.52 7.97
N LYS A 437 2.11 -10.16 8.98
CA LYS A 437 0.67 -10.43 9.08
C LYS A 437 0.15 -10.34 10.50
N LYS A 438 0.83 -11.04 11.43
CA LYS A 438 0.45 -11.00 12.86
C LYS A 438 0.54 -9.58 13.37
N ALA A 439 -0.42 -9.21 14.20
CA ALA A 439 -0.43 -7.91 14.84
C ALA A 439 0.87 -7.68 15.62
N ILE A 440 1.32 -6.43 15.64
CA ILE A 440 2.40 -5.95 16.50
C ILE A 440 1.89 -4.74 17.27
N LEU A 441 2.49 -4.48 18.44
CA LEU A 441 2.14 -3.32 19.24
C LEU A 441 3.38 -2.47 19.48
N VAL A 442 3.51 -1.39 18.72
CA VAL A 442 4.68 -0.52 18.81
C VAL A 442 4.50 0.47 19.95
N ALA A 443 5.44 0.53 20.89
CA ALA A 443 5.39 1.43 22.03
C ALA A 443 6.25 2.68 21.77
N LEU A 444 5.64 3.85 21.90
CA LEU A 444 6.30 5.16 21.79
C LEU A 444 6.24 5.91 23.12
N ASP A 445 7.31 6.61 23.47
CA ASP A 445 7.35 7.52 24.62
C ASP A 445 6.69 8.89 24.33
N PRO A 446 6.53 9.77 25.33
CA PRO A 446 5.96 11.12 25.16
C PRO A 446 6.68 12.03 24.17
N GLN A 447 7.96 11.74 23.86
CA GLN A 447 8.78 12.44 22.88
C GLN A 447 8.75 11.76 21.50
N GLY A 448 8.06 10.63 21.36
CA GLY A 448 7.93 9.87 20.12
C GLY A 448 9.09 8.91 19.86
N ARG A 449 9.97 8.68 20.85
CA ARG A 449 11.04 7.67 20.71
C ARG A 449 10.45 6.28 20.81
N LEU A 450 11.07 5.36 20.09
CA LEU A 450 10.67 3.95 20.07
C LEU A 450 11.11 3.27 21.38
N SER A 451 10.15 2.96 22.25
CA SER A 451 10.38 2.19 23.48
C SER A 451 10.49 0.69 23.19
N SER A 452 9.61 0.17 22.34
CA SER A 452 9.67 -1.22 21.86
C SER A 452 9.03 -1.33 20.47
N PRO A 453 9.68 -2.04 19.52
CA PRO A 453 9.11 -2.32 18.21
C PRO A 453 7.95 -3.32 18.28
N ASN A 454 7.86 -4.12 19.35
CA ASN A 454 6.72 -5.01 19.57
C ASN A 454 6.55 -5.34 21.07
N ALA A 455 5.72 -4.56 21.73
CA ALA A 455 5.35 -4.71 23.13
C ALA A 455 4.29 -5.80 23.38
N LEU A 456 3.74 -6.46 22.36
CA LEU A 456 2.73 -7.51 22.56
C LEU A 456 3.22 -8.61 23.48
N HIS A 457 4.48 -9.04 23.33
CA HIS A 457 5.01 -10.12 24.16
C HIS A 457 5.03 -9.72 25.64
N MET A 458 5.50 -8.51 25.95
CA MET A 458 5.45 -7.96 27.31
C MET A 458 4.02 -7.88 27.86
N ILE A 459 3.07 -7.42 27.04
CA ILE A 459 1.66 -7.32 27.44
C ILE A 459 1.05 -8.70 27.72
N TRP A 460 1.35 -9.70 26.91
CA TRP A 460 0.83 -11.04 27.12
C TRP A 460 1.40 -11.72 28.36
N ILE A 461 2.66 -11.43 28.71
CA ILE A 461 3.33 -11.99 29.89
C ILE A 461 2.88 -11.27 31.17
N TRP A 462 3.01 -9.94 31.23
CA TRP A 462 2.83 -9.17 32.47
C TRP A 462 1.74 -8.09 32.43
N GLY A 463 1.05 -7.93 31.30
CA GLY A 463 0.02 -6.89 31.14
C GLY A 463 0.56 -5.49 31.41
N ASN A 464 -0.15 -4.74 32.25
CA ASN A 464 0.18 -3.36 32.59
C ASN A 464 1.44 -3.22 33.48
N LEU A 465 1.92 -4.29 34.12
CA LEU A 465 3.15 -4.27 34.93
C LEU A 465 4.41 -4.06 34.08
N ALA A 466 4.33 -4.35 32.78
CA ALA A 466 5.42 -4.14 31.83
C ALA A 466 5.56 -2.68 31.36
N PHE A 467 4.64 -1.79 31.69
CA PHE A 467 4.78 -0.36 31.39
C PHE A 467 6.09 0.18 32.01
N PRO A 468 6.90 0.99 31.29
CA PRO A 468 6.64 1.67 30.01
C PRO A 468 7.04 0.88 28.74
N PHE A 469 7.09 -0.45 28.81
CA PHE A 469 7.36 -1.35 27.68
C PHE A 469 8.72 -1.10 27.02
N THR A 470 9.75 -0.82 27.81
CA THR A 470 11.13 -0.70 27.32
C THR A 470 11.89 -2.00 27.53
N SER A 471 12.95 -2.21 26.74
CA SER A 471 13.80 -3.39 26.88
C SER A 471 14.44 -3.51 28.27
N GLU A 472 14.78 -2.39 28.91
CA GLU A 472 15.33 -2.43 30.29
C GLU A 472 14.28 -2.88 31.30
N LYS A 473 13.02 -2.47 31.12
CA LYS A 473 11.91 -2.89 31.98
C LYS A 473 11.62 -4.38 31.79
N GLU A 474 11.62 -4.87 30.56
CA GLU A 474 11.49 -6.29 30.23
C GLU A 474 12.61 -7.12 30.88
N GLU A 475 13.86 -6.69 30.77
CA GLU A 475 15.00 -7.38 31.39
C GLU A 475 14.90 -7.38 32.92
N SER A 476 14.44 -6.27 33.52
CA SER A 476 14.22 -6.18 34.96
C SER A 476 13.13 -7.14 35.44
N LEU A 477 12.04 -7.29 34.71
CA LEU A 477 10.97 -8.22 35.05
C LEU A 477 11.48 -9.66 34.97
N TRP A 478 12.19 -10.02 33.90
CA TRP A 478 12.79 -11.34 33.77
C TRP A 478 13.78 -11.71 34.88
N LYS A 479 14.47 -10.73 35.47
CA LYS A 479 15.39 -10.96 36.61
C LYS A 479 14.67 -11.26 37.92
N GLN A 480 13.43 -10.79 38.05
CA GLN A 480 12.60 -10.97 39.25
C GLN A 480 11.69 -12.20 39.11
N GLU A 481 11.44 -12.63 37.88
CA GLU A 481 10.55 -13.72 37.55
C GLU A 481 11.17 -15.10 37.80
N LEU A 482 10.37 -16.02 38.32
CA LEU A 482 10.70 -17.44 38.45
C LEU A 482 9.70 -18.28 37.63
N TRP A 483 10.09 -19.49 37.25
CA TRP A 483 9.13 -20.43 36.69
C TRP A 483 8.13 -20.85 37.78
N SER A 484 6.93 -20.28 37.72
CA SER A 484 5.89 -20.42 38.74
C SER A 484 4.52 -20.69 38.11
N LEU A 485 3.59 -21.24 38.91
CA LEU A 485 2.20 -21.38 38.49
C LEU A 485 1.56 -20.00 38.24
N GLU A 486 1.89 -19.01 39.06
CA GLU A 486 1.43 -17.62 38.93
C GLU A 486 1.77 -17.05 37.55
N LEU A 487 3.02 -17.19 37.09
CA LEU A 487 3.45 -16.74 35.77
C LEU A 487 2.61 -17.35 34.62
N LEU A 488 2.10 -18.57 34.81
CA LEU A 488 1.29 -19.26 33.81
C LEU A 488 -0.17 -18.80 33.79
N VAL A 489 -0.78 -18.57 34.96
CA VAL A 489 -2.23 -18.38 35.09
C VAL A 489 -2.66 -16.98 35.55
N ASP A 490 -1.71 -16.09 35.88
CA ASP A 490 -2.02 -14.74 36.34
C ASP A 490 -2.88 -13.98 35.31
N GLY A 491 -3.89 -13.25 35.76
CA GLY A 491 -4.86 -12.58 34.87
C GLY A 491 -5.70 -13.50 33.97
N ILE A 492 -5.60 -14.84 34.10
CA ILE A 492 -6.44 -15.80 33.37
C ILE A 492 -7.58 -16.30 34.26
N ASP A 493 -7.24 -16.82 35.44
CA ASP A 493 -8.19 -17.45 36.34
C ASP A 493 -7.85 -17.20 37.81
N PRO A 494 -8.60 -16.32 38.50
CA PRO A 494 -8.35 -16.01 39.90
C PRO A 494 -8.59 -17.21 40.84
N THR A 495 -9.41 -18.18 40.44
CA THR A 495 -9.71 -19.37 41.24
C THR A 495 -8.46 -20.22 41.44
N VAL A 496 -7.66 -20.38 40.38
CA VAL A 496 -6.42 -21.16 40.44
C VAL A 496 -5.37 -20.47 41.31
N LEU A 497 -5.31 -19.14 41.26
CA LEU A 497 -4.45 -18.35 42.14
C LEU A 497 -4.86 -18.48 43.62
N GLU A 498 -6.17 -18.49 43.91
CA GLU A 498 -6.68 -18.72 45.27
C GLU A 498 -6.25 -20.09 45.80
N TRP A 499 -6.38 -21.15 45.00
CA TRP A 499 -5.93 -22.49 45.38
C TRP A 499 -4.43 -22.56 45.65
N MET A 500 -3.62 -21.80 44.90
CA MET A 500 -2.18 -21.73 45.09
C MET A 500 -1.81 -21.16 46.47
N THR A 501 -2.59 -20.20 46.98
CA THR A 501 -2.37 -19.58 48.30
C THR A 501 -2.86 -20.45 49.47
N THR A 502 -3.69 -21.45 49.20
CA THR A 502 -4.22 -22.34 50.24
C THR A 502 -3.20 -23.41 50.60
N GLU A 503 -2.76 -23.44 51.86
CA GLU A 503 -1.78 -24.42 52.32
C GLU A 503 -2.27 -25.86 52.15
N GLY A 504 -1.39 -26.75 51.67
CA GLY A 504 -1.64 -28.19 51.59
C GLY A 504 -2.37 -28.68 50.35
N LYS A 505 -2.81 -27.79 49.45
CA LYS A 505 -3.44 -28.16 48.17
C LYS A 505 -2.40 -28.41 47.08
N TYR A 506 -2.64 -29.45 46.28
CA TYR A 506 -1.94 -29.70 45.03
C TYR A 506 -2.83 -29.32 43.86
N ILE A 507 -2.24 -28.73 42.82
CA ILE A 507 -2.98 -28.28 41.63
C ILE A 507 -2.46 -29.06 40.42
N CYS A 508 -3.34 -29.57 39.58
CA CYS A 508 -2.99 -30.21 38.32
C CYS A 508 -3.64 -29.46 37.16
N LEU A 509 -2.82 -28.74 36.39
CA LEU A 509 -3.22 -28.23 35.08
C LEU A 509 -3.07 -29.36 34.06
N TYR A 510 -4.08 -29.59 33.22
CA TYR A 510 -3.99 -30.61 32.19
C TYR A 510 -4.78 -30.23 30.93
N GLY A 511 -4.43 -30.88 29.82
CA GLY A 511 -5.06 -30.60 28.52
C GLY A 511 -4.89 -31.76 27.54
N GLY A 512 -5.61 -31.70 26.42
CA GLY A 512 -5.65 -32.75 25.39
C GLY A 512 -6.99 -32.79 24.67
N GLU A 513 -7.08 -33.54 23.57
CA GLU A 513 -8.35 -33.76 22.85
C GLU A 513 -8.93 -35.17 23.03
N ASP A 514 -8.13 -36.10 23.55
CA ASP A 514 -8.54 -37.48 23.74
C ASP A 514 -9.40 -37.62 25.00
N LEU A 515 -10.72 -37.70 24.79
CA LEU A 515 -11.70 -37.86 25.87
C LEU A 515 -11.50 -39.14 26.67
N GLU A 516 -11.08 -40.24 26.05
CA GLU A 516 -10.81 -41.47 26.79
C GLU A 516 -9.59 -41.32 27.69
N TRP A 517 -8.54 -40.67 27.19
CA TRP A 517 -7.37 -40.36 27.99
C TRP A 517 -7.73 -39.43 29.14
N ILE A 518 -8.50 -38.36 28.89
CA ILE A 518 -8.94 -37.41 29.92
C ILE A 518 -9.69 -38.13 31.04
N GLU A 519 -10.68 -38.96 30.69
CA GLU A 519 -11.49 -39.69 31.68
C GLU A 519 -10.63 -40.67 32.51
N LYS A 520 -9.74 -41.41 31.84
CA LYS A 520 -8.80 -42.33 32.52
C LYS A 520 -7.83 -41.57 33.42
N PHE A 521 -7.33 -40.43 32.96
CA PHE A 521 -6.36 -39.61 33.67
C PHE A 521 -6.96 -38.97 34.92
N THR A 522 -8.11 -38.29 34.81
CA THR A 522 -8.76 -37.66 35.97
C THR A 522 -9.17 -38.68 37.02
N THR A 523 -9.74 -39.82 36.60
CA THR A 523 -10.11 -40.91 37.51
C THR A 523 -8.88 -41.47 38.24
N THR A 524 -7.77 -41.68 37.52
CA THR A 524 -6.53 -42.19 38.12
C THR A 524 -5.92 -41.17 39.09
N ALA A 525 -5.84 -39.90 38.69
CA ALA A 525 -5.29 -38.82 39.51
C ALA A 525 -6.07 -38.64 40.83
N LEU A 526 -7.41 -38.62 40.77
CA LEU A 526 -8.26 -38.57 41.95
C LEU A 526 -8.14 -39.84 42.80
N GLY A 527 -7.91 -41.00 42.19
CA GLY A 527 -7.61 -42.25 42.89
C GLY A 527 -6.30 -42.17 43.67
N VAL A 528 -5.25 -41.62 43.06
CA VAL A 528 -3.95 -41.37 43.70
C VAL A 528 -4.09 -40.37 44.85
N ALA A 529 -4.84 -39.27 44.67
CA ALA A 529 -5.10 -38.30 45.73
C ALA A 529 -5.79 -38.94 46.95
N LYS A 530 -6.79 -39.80 46.71
CA LYS A 530 -7.47 -40.57 47.77
C LYS A 530 -6.53 -41.56 48.47
N ALA A 531 -5.69 -42.27 47.71
CA ALA A 531 -4.75 -43.26 48.25
C ALA A 531 -3.61 -42.60 49.05
N GLY A 532 -3.10 -41.47 48.56
CA GLY A 532 -2.05 -40.65 49.19
C GLY A 532 -2.56 -39.70 50.26
N LYS A 533 -3.88 -39.59 50.46
CA LYS A 533 -4.55 -38.73 51.45
C LYS A 533 -4.15 -37.25 51.35
N PHE A 534 -4.15 -36.70 50.13
CA PHE A 534 -3.92 -35.28 49.89
C PHE A 534 -5.05 -34.68 49.05
N GLU A 535 -5.20 -33.35 49.10
CA GLU A 535 -6.19 -32.62 48.30
C GLU A 535 -5.59 -32.26 46.94
N LEU A 536 -6.31 -32.62 45.87
CA LEU A 536 -5.91 -32.38 44.48
C LEU A 536 -7.01 -31.63 43.75
N GLU A 537 -6.71 -30.40 43.36
CA GLU A 537 -7.55 -29.60 42.48
C GLU A 537 -7.08 -29.78 41.03
N MET A 538 -8.01 -30.05 40.11
CA MET A 538 -7.68 -30.32 38.70
C MET A 538 -8.37 -29.31 37.79
N VAL A 539 -7.60 -28.71 36.88
CA VAL A 539 -8.06 -27.73 35.90
C VAL A 539 -7.78 -28.21 34.49
N TYR A 540 -8.83 -28.32 33.69
CA TYR A 540 -8.70 -28.50 32.26
C TYR A 540 -8.42 -27.15 31.58
N VAL A 541 -7.18 -27.01 31.10
CA VAL A 541 -6.65 -25.85 30.37
C VAL A 541 -6.84 -25.99 28.86
N GLY A 542 -6.89 -27.22 28.36
CA GLY A 542 -7.08 -27.48 26.93
C GLY A 542 -5.79 -27.44 26.10
N LYS A 543 -5.91 -27.09 24.83
CA LYS A 543 -4.87 -27.24 23.81
C LYS A 543 -4.91 -26.08 22.81
N SER A 544 -3.80 -25.75 22.14
CA SER A 544 -3.69 -24.63 21.18
C SER A 544 -4.43 -24.89 19.84
N ASN A 545 -5.43 -25.76 19.83
CA ASN A 545 -6.11 -26.26 18.64
C ASN A 545 -7.21 -25.33 18.11
N ALA A 546 -7.74 -25.66 16.92
CA ALA A 546 -8.82 -24.93 16.25
C ALA A 546 -10.02 -24.69 17.17
N LYS A 547 -10.54 -23.45 17.15
CA LYS A 547 -11.55 -22.90 18.08
C LYS A 547 -12.75 -23.82 18.30
N GLU A 548 -13.30 -24.38 17.22
CA GLU A 548 -14.47 -25.25 17.29
C GLU A 548 -14.24 -26.53 18.11
N ARG A 549 -13.04 -27.10 18.05
CA ARG A 549 -12.70 -28.30 18.82
C ARG A 549 -12.68 -27.97 20.30
N MET A 550 -12.09 -26.83 20.67
CA MET A 550 -12.08 -26.38 22.06
C MET A 550 -13.49 -26.04 22.56
N GLN A 551 -14.34 -25.43 21.72
CA GLN A 551 -15.75 -25.23 22.07
C GLN A 551 -16.49 -26.55 22.34
N ARG A 552 -16.28 -27.58 21.51
CA ARG A 552 -16.85 -28.92 21.75
C ARG A 552 -16.34 -29.56 23.03
N MET A 553 -15.06 -29.38 23.35
CA MET A 553 -14.49 -29.85 24.62
C MET A 553 -15.13 -29.15 25.81
N ILE A 554 -15.26 -27.83 25.78
CA ILE A 554 -15.92 -27.03 26.83
C ILE A 554 -17.36 -27.53 27.05
N GLN A 555 -18.13 -27.77 25.99
CA GLN A 555 -19.49 -28.33 26.10
C GLN A 555 -19.50 -29.75 26.72
N THR A 556 -18.52 -30.57 26.39
CA THR A 556 -18.38 -31.91 26.97
C THR A 556 -18.03 -31.85 28.45
N PHE A 557 -17.17 -30.92 28.87
CA PHE A 557 -16.84 -30.70 30.28
C PHE A 557 -18.04 -30.17 31.08
N ALA A 558 -18.85 -29.29 30.48
CA ALA A 558 -20.08 -28.79 31.10
C ALA A 558 -21.10 -29.91 31.39
N THR A 559 -21.12 -30.96 30.57
CA THR A 559 -22.06 -32.09 30.70
C THR A 559 -21.51 -33.24 31.56
N ARG A 560 -20.27 -33.68 31.30
CA ARG A 560 -19.66 -34.85 31.97
C ARG A 560 -18.97 -34.53 33.29
N LYS A 561 -18.65 -33.26 33.55
CA LYS A 561 -18.06 -32.76 34.81
C LYS A 561 -16.84 -33.57 35.31
N PHE A 562 -15.82 -33.71 34.46
CA PHE A 562 -14.60 -34.44 34.84
C PHE A 562 -13.77 -33.75 35.93
N SER A 563 -13.69 -32.42 35.87
CA SER A 563 -12.99 -31.55 36.84
C SER A 563 -13.43 -30.09 36.63
N TYR A 564 -12.79 -29.15 37.34
CA TYR A 564 -12.87 -27.74 36.99
C TYR A 564 -12.24 -27.49 35.61
N PHE A 565 -12.74 -26.50 34.87
CA PHE A 565 -12.32 -26.21 33.50
C PHE A 565 -12.53 -24.73 33.17
N TRP A 566 -11.76 -24.21 32.22
CA TRP A 566 -11.99 -22.86 31.73
C TRP A 566 -13.20 -22.78 30.79
N PRO A 567 -14.20 -21.94 31.08
CA PRO A 567 -15.48 -21.96 30.38
C PRO A 567 -15.44 -21.28 29.02
N ASN A 568 -14.37 -20.53 28.71
CA ASN A 568 -14.27 -19.75 27.49
C ASN A 568 -12.96 -20.08 26.74
N VAL A 569 -13.01 -19.97 25.41
CA VAL A 569 -11.85 -20.24 24.53
C VAL A 569 -10.77 -19.16 24.70
N THR A 570 -11.14 -17.96 25.13
CA THR A 570 -10.20 -16.83 25.31
C THR A 570 -9.15 -17.13 26.38
N SER A 571 -9.52 -17.71 27.52
CA SER A 571 -8.59 -18.10 28.58
C SER A 571 -7.62 -19.18 28.11
N ILE A 572 -8.13 -20.17 27.36
CA ILE A 572 -7.32 -21.23 26.75
C ILE A 572 -6.32 -20.62 25.76
N TRP A 573 -6.80 -19.78 24.84
CA TRP A 573 -5.97 -19.08 23.87
C TRP A 573 -4.90 -18.23 24.56
N PHE A 574 -5.28 -17.48 25.59
CA PHE A 574 -4.39 -16.54 26.27
C PHE A 574 -3.25 -17.27 27.00
N PHE A 575 -3.52 -18.41 27.63
CA PHE A 575 -2.49 -19.27 28.22
C PHE A 575 -1.41 -19.69 27.20
N TRP A 576 -1.83 -20.17 26.03
CA TRP A 576 -0.89 -20.58 24.98
C TRP A 576 -0.18 -19.38 24.33
N ALA A 577 -0.90 -18.28 24.06
CA ALA A 577 -0.34 -17.05 23.52
C ALA A 577 0.71 -16.42 24.46
N ARG A 578 0.49 -16.53 25.77
CA ARG A 578 1.45 -16.12 26.80
C ARG A 578 2.72 -16.97 26.74
N LEU A 579 2.61 -18.30 26.72
CA LEU A 579 3.77 -19.20 26.59
C LEU A 579 4.57 -18.94 25.31
N GLU A 580 3.88 -18.76 24.17
CA GLU A 580 4.51 -18.35 22.92
C GLU A 580 5.25 -17.02 23.07
N SER A 581 4.67 -16.05 23.78
CA SER A 581 5.29 -14.76 24.03
C SER A 581 6.51 -14.83 24.94
N MET A 582 6.48 -15.68 25.97
CA MET A 582 7.66 -15.96 26.79
C MET A 582 8.79 -16.51 25.93
N LEU A 583 8.49 -17.44 25.01
CA LEU A 583 9.45 -17.99 24.07
C LEU A 583 10.07 -16.89 23.20
N TYR A 584 9.25 -16.05 22.56
CA TYR A 584 9.76 -14.98 21.68
C TYR A 584 10.60 -13.94 22.45
N SER A 585 10.13 -13.50 23.62
CA SER A 585 10.84 -12.55 24.48
C SER A 585 12.20 -13.12 24.91
N LYS A 586 12.24 -14.36 25.42
CA LYS A 586 13.50 -15.01 25.81
C LYS A 586 14.48 -15.15 24.65
N LEU A 587 14.00 -15.51 23.46
CA LEU A 587 14.83 -15.59 22.25
C LEU A 587 15.43 -14.24 21.85
N GLN A 588 14.66 -13.15 21.96
CA GLN A 588 15.16 -11.79 21.68
C GLN A 588 16.30 -11.39 22.63
N HIS A 589 16.28 -11.86 23.88
CA HIS A 589 17.35 -11.68 24.85
C HIS A 589 18.49 -12.71 24.73
N GLY A 590 18.53 -13.51 23.66
CA GLY A 590 19.59 -14.50 23.43
C GLY A 590 19.58 -15.69 24.40
N LYS A 591 18.44 -15.95 25.06
CA LYS A 591 18.28 -17.09 25.96
C LYS A 591 18.03 -18.37 25.17
N THR A 592 18.60 -19.47 25.64
CA THR A 592 18.47 -20.81 25.06
C THR A 592 18.08 -21.80 26.14
N VAL A 593 17.66 -23.00 25.72
CA VAL A 593 17.29 -24.09 26.63
C VAL A 593 18.44 -24.44 27.58
N GLU A 594 19.68 -24.33 27.13
CA GLU A 594 20.86 -24.67 27.93
C GLU A 594 21.23 -23.61 28.97
N ASN A 595 20.83 -22.35 28.77
CA ASN A 595 21.30 -21.22 29.60
C ASN A 595 20.20 -20.53 30.42
N ASP A 596 18.93 -20.88 30.23
CA ASP A 596 17.81 -20.27 30.92
C ASP A 596 16.74 -21.33 31.27
N GLN A 597 16.44 -21.45 32.57
CA GLN A 597 15.49 -22.44 33.07
C GLN A 597 14.07 -22.21 32.56
N ILE A 598 13.61 -20.94 32.55
CA ILE A 598 12.26 -20.60 32.07
C ILE A 598 12.13 -20.96 30.59
N MET A 599 13.15 -20.66 29.79
CA MET A 599 13.20 -21.03 28.37
C MET A 599 13.07 -22.56 28.17
N SER A 600 13.78 -23.36 28.95
CA SER A 600 13.67 -24.82 28.92
C SER A 600 12.26 -25.31 29.27
N GLU A 601 11.66 -24.74 30.30
CA GLU A 601 10.32 -25.11 30.76
C GLU A 601 9.22 -24.69 29.75
N VAL A 602 9.26 -23.45 29.26
CA VAL A 602 8.34 -22.95 28.21
C VAL A 602 8.41 -23.84 26.97
N MET A 603 9.62 -24.18 26.50
CA MET A 603 9.82 -25.06 25.36
C MET A 603 9.25 -26.47 25.60
N THR A 604 9.37 -26.98 26.83
CA THR A 604 8.81 -28.27 27.21
C THR A 604 7.29 -28.25 27.14
N VAL A 605 6.64 -27.26 27.75
CA VAL A 605 5.16 -27.14 27.74
C VAL A 605 4.63 -26.90 26.33
N LEU A 606 5.27 -26.05 25.52
CA LEU A 606 4.89 -25.85 24.12
C LEU A 606 5.03 -27.14 23.28
N SER A 607 6.00 -28.01 23.60
CA SER A 607 6.12 -29.33 22.94
C SER A 607 4.97 -30.28 23.28
N PHE A 608 4.25 -30.03 24.37
CA PHE A 608 3.11 -30.85 24.77
C PHE A 608 1.89 -30.60 23.89
N ASP A 609 1.74 -29.38 23.38
CA ASP A 609 0.72 -29.04 22.39
C ASP A 609 0.90 -29.85 21.10
N GLY A 610 2.13 -30.21 20.72
CA GLY A 610 2.35 -31.09 19.58
C GLY A 610 1.99 -32.56 19.80
N SER A 611 1.67 -32.98 21.04
CA SER A 611 1.43 -34.40 21.38
C SER A 611 -0.01 -34.85 21.10
N ASP A 612 -0.19 -36.09 20.65
CA ASP A 612 -1.49 -36.58 20.15
C ASP A 612 -2.52 -36.93 21.24
N ARG A 613 -2.11 -37.10 22.51
CA ARG A 613 -3.02 -37.55 23.58
C ARG A 613 -3.41 -36.43 24.55
N GLY A 614 -2.45 -35.94 25.33
CA GLY A 614 -2.67 -34.92 26.36
C GLY A 614 -1.41 -34.57 27.12
N TRP A 615 -1.54 -33.77 28.16
CA TRP A 615 -0.44 -33.29 28.99
C TRP A 615 -0.92 -32.91 30.39
N ALA A 616 0.01 -32.89 31.35
CA ALA A 616 -0.27 -32.48 32.72
C ALA A 616 0.92 -31.74 33.38
N ILE A 617 0.61 -30.77 34.23
CA ILE A 617 1.52 -30.03 35.09
C ILE A 617 0.97 -30.09 36.52
N PHE A 618 1.69 -30.75 37.42
CA PHE A 618 1.41 -30.81 38.85
C PHE A 618 2.17 -29.72 39.58
N CYS A 619 1.49 -28.96 40.42
CA CYS A 619 2.02 -27.81 41.13
C CYS A 619 1.76 -27.95 42.64
N LYS A 620 2.67 -27.42 43.45
CA LYS A 620 2.49 -27.20 44.88
C LYS A 620 3.03 -25.82 45.26
N GLY A 621 2.18 -24.96 45.82
CA GLY A 621 2.52 -23.55 46.00
C GLY A 621 2.94 -22.89 44.69
N ALA A 622 3.77 -21.85 44.78
CA ALA A 622 4.16 -21.06 43.61
C ALA A 622 5.20 -21.75 42.70
N ASN A 623 6.22 -22.41 43.27
CA ASN A 623 7.46 -22.72 42.55
C ASN A 623 7.72 -24.22 42.33
N GLU A 624 7.05 -25.13 43.05
CA GLU A 624 7.25 -26.57 42.85
C GLU A 624 6.37 -27.05 41.69
N MET A 625 6.98 -27.46 40.58
CA MET A 625 6.26 -28.02 39.43
C MET A 625 6.87 -29.31 38.88
N ALA A 626 5.99 -30.21 38.45
CA ALA A 626 6.31 -31.43 37.71
C ALA A 626 5.42 -31.51 36.47
N ARG A 627 5.97 -31.97 35.34
CA ARG A 627 5.32 -31.87 34.05
C ARG A 627 5.56 -33.13 33.23
N ALA A 628 4.54 -33.59 32.52
CA ALA A 628 4.64 -34.80 31.72
C ALA A 628 3.66 -34.81 30.54
N LYS A 629 4.07 -35.48 29.47
CA LYS A 629 3.22 -35.83 28.32
C LYS A 629 2.23 -36.91 28.69
N GLY A 630 1.10 -36.96 28.02
CA GLY A 630 -0.10 -37.66 28.48
C GLY A 630 0.10 -39.12 28.88
N ASP A 631 0.78 -39.92 28.05
CA ASP A 631 1.03 -41.34 28.38
C ASP A 631 2.00 -41.50 29.53
N THR A 632 3.06 -40.70 29.56
CA THR A 632 4.04 -40.69 30.65
C THR A 632 3.40 -40.23 31.96
N ALA A 633 2.55 -39.21 31.92
CA ALA A 633 1.80 -38.70 33.06
C ALA A 633 0.85 -39.77 33.61
N LEU A 634 0.07 -40.41 32.74
CA LEU A 634 -0.85 -41.48 33.13
C LEU A 634 -0.11 -42.70 33.69
N THR A 635 1.02 -43.08 33.08
CA THR A 635 1.86 -44.19 33.56
C THR A 635 2.44 -43.87 34.93
N CYS A 636 2.95 -42.65 35.12
CA CYS A 636 3.44 -42.17 36.42
C CYS A 636 2.38 -42.31 37.51
N LEU A 637 1.13 -41.91 37.25
CA LEU A 637 0.04 -42.02 38.22
C LEU A 637 -0.37 -43.48 38.49
N ARG A 638 -0.40 -44.34 37.47
CA ARG A 638 -0.72 -45.77 37.65
C ARG A 638 0.31 -46.50 38.51
N ASP A 639 1.56 -46.08 38.38
CA ASP A 639 2.69 -46.65 39.12
C ASP A 639 2.89 -46.00 40.49
N PHE A 640 1.87 -45.32 41.04
CA PHE A 640 1.94 -44.62 42.34
C PHE A 640 2.55 -45.46 43.46
N GLU A 641 2.17 -46.74 43.59
CA GLU A 641 2.71 -47.62 44.63
C GLU A 641 4.24 -47.82 44.55
N ARG A 642 4.85 -47.60 43.37
CA ARG A 642 6.31 -47.72 43.18
C ARG A 642 7.08 -46.53 43.73
N TRP A 643 6.47 -45.34 43.79
CA TRP A 643 7.11 -44.10 44.25
C TRP A 643 6.44 -43.48 45.47
N ARG A 644 5.40 -44.13 46.02
CA ARG A 644 4.67 -43.73 47.23
C ARG A 644 5.58 -43.40 48.42
N LEU A 645 6.61 -44.21 48.66
CA LEU A 645 7.56 -43.97 49.75
C LEU A 645 8.32 -42.64 49.57
N ARG A 646 8.68 -42.28 48.33
CA ARG A 646 9.31 -40.98 48.04
C ARG A 646 8.32 -39.83 48.16
N PHE A 647 7.06 -40.04 47.80
CA PHE A 647 6.01 -39.05 48.05
C PHE A 647 5.89 -38.71 49.54
N GLU A 648 5.93 -39.71 50.43
CA GLU A 648 5.85 -39.51 51.88
C GLU A 648 7.09 -38.80 52.46
N GLN A 649 8.24 -38.87 51.78
CA GLN A 649 9.51 -38.26 52.21
C GLN A 649 9.72 -36.86 51.64
N ASP A 650 9.54 -36.72 50.32
CA ASP A 650 9.98 -35.57 49.53
C ASP A 650 8.82 -34.73 48.98
N GLY A 651 7.57 -35.20 49.15
CA GLY A 651 6.36 -34.56 48.62
C GLY A 651 5.99 -34.97 47.19
N LEU A 652 4.77 -34.63 46.75
CA LEU A 652 4.19 -35.12 45.49
C LEU A 652 5.00 -34.71 44.26
N VAL A 653 5.32 -33.42 44.17
CA VAL A 653 5.95 -32.85 42.97
C VAL A 653 7.35 -33.41 42.77
N GLN A 654 8.17 -33.45 43.83
CA GLN A 654 9.52 -34.00 43.75
C GLN A 654 9.49 -35.50 43.42
N ALA A 655 8.63 -36.28 44.07
CA ALA A 655 8.52 -37.71 43.81
C ALA A 655 8.07 -38.01 42.37
N ILE A 656 7.18 -37.20 41.80
CA ILE A 656 6.80 -37.29 40.39
C ILE A 656 7.99 -36.97 39.48
N ASN A 657 8.70 -35.86 39.70
CA ASN A 657 9.87 -35.49 38.88
C ASN A 657 10.94 -36.59 38.89
N ASP A 658 11.26 -37.11 40.06
CA ASP A 658 12.19 -38.22 40.28
C ASP A 658 11.78 -39.49 39.53
N TYR A 659 10.49 -39.85 39.59
CA TYR A 659 9.98 -41.03 38.92
C TYR A 659 9.94 -40.87 37.41
N LEU A 660 9.52 -39.70 36.91
CA LEU A 660 9.51 -39.36 35.49
C LEU A 660 10.91 -39.46 34.89
N GLN A 661 11.95 -39.04 35.61
CA GLN A 661 13.34 -39.19 35.17
C GLN A 661 13.75 -40.66 35.02
N GLN A 662 13.24 -41.55 35.88
CA GLN A 662 13.55 -42.99 35.83
C GLN A 662 12.86 -43.72 34.67
N ILE A 663 11.63 -43.31 34.33
CA ILE A 663 10.86 -43.90 33.23
C ILE A 663 11.11 -43.24 31.88
N SER A 664 11.93 -42.18 31.84
CA SER A 664 12.24 -41.45 30.61
C SER A 664 13.01 -42.35 29.64
N THR A 665 12.46 -42.54 28.44
CA THR A 665 13.09 -43.35 27.41
C THR A 665 14.10 -42.53 26.60
N PRO A 666 15.28 -43.11 26.25
CA PRO A 666 16.25 -42.43 25.38
C PRO A 666 15.72 -42.18 23.96
N HIS A 667 14.65 -42.89 23.57
CA HIS A 667 13.91 -42.65 22.32
C HIS A 667 12.65 -41.85 22.65
N HIS A 668 12.60 -40.60 22.18
CA HIS A 668 11.39 -39.76 22.20
C HIS A 668 11.31 -38.92 20.93
N CYS A 669 10.10 -38.55 20.54
CA CYS A 669 9.83 -37.67 19.40
C CYS A 669 8.98 -36.50 19.87
N ASN A 670 9.62 -35.34 20.01
CA ASN A 670 8.96 -34.12 20.48
C ASN A 670 8.58 -33.28 19.28
N ARG A 671 7.30 -32.90 19.22
CA ARG A 671 6.78 -32.04 18.17
C ARG A 671 6.54 -30.67 18.76
N LEU A 672 7.30 -29.69 18.30
CA LEU A 672 7.03 -28.30 18.59
C LEU A 672 6.28 -27.71 17.38
N ILE A 673 5.06 -27.26 17.60
CA ILE A 673 4.25 -26.59 16.58
C ILE A 673 4.29 -25.11 16.92
N LEU A 674 5.06 -24.34 16.15
CA LEU A 674 5.03 -22.88 16.24
C LEU A 674 4.21 -22.34 15.07
N PRO A 675 3.33 -21.35 15.28
CA PRO A 675 2.60 -20.71 14.20
C PRO A 675 3.58 -20.10 13.19
N GLY A 676 3.50 -20.54 11.93
CA GLY A 676 4.56 -20.38 10.91
C GLY A 676 4.81 -18.98 10.35
N SER A 677 4.51 -17.90 11.08
CA SER A 677 4.54 -16.52 10.54
C SER A 677 5.35 -15.51 11.35
N THR A 678 5.98 -15.89 12.46
CA THR A 678 6.85 -14.98 13.20
C THR A 678 8.26 -15.03 12.62
N GLY A 679 8.77 -13.88 12.18
CA GLY A 679 10.16 -13.69 11.76
C GLY A 679 11.21 -13.90 12.86
N GLY A 680 10.81 -14.51 14.00
CA GLY A 680 11.64 -14.80 15.16
C GLY A 680 11.82 -16.29 15.46
N ILE A 681 11.27 -17.23 14.66
CA ILE A 681 11.56 -18.65 14.88
C ILE A 681 13.01 -18.93 14.47
N PRO A 682 13.89 -19.35 15.40
CA PRO A 682 15.28 -19.63 15.08
C PRO A 682 15.38 -20.72 14.01
N GLN A 683 16.33 -20.60 13.07
CA GLN A 683 16.60 -21.66 12.08
C GLN A 683 17.00 -22.99 12.74
N LYS A 684 17.50 -22.93 13.98
CA LYS A 684 17.89 -24.08 14.78
C LYS A 684 17.21 -23.98 16.14
N VAL A 685 16.41 -24.98 16.46
CA VAL A 685 15.78 -25.16 17.75
C VAL A 685 16.31 -26.45 18.35
N VAL A 686 16.57 -26.46 19.65
CA VAL A 686 17.02 -27.65 20.39
C VAL A 686 15.86 -28.23 21.20
N CYS A 687 15.82 -29.55 21.30
CA CYS A 687 14.83 -30.25 22.09
C CYS A 687 15.10 -30.04 23.59
N ALA A 688 14.11 -29.57 24.35
CA ALA A 688 14.25 -29.37 25.80
C ALA A 688 14.51 -30.67 26.60
N GLU A 689 14.14 -31.83 26.06
CA GLU A 689 14.32 -33.12 26.76
C GLU A 689 15.66 -33.81 26.49
N CYS A 690 16.25 -33.67 25.29
CA CYS A 690 17.54 -34.31 24.95
C CYS A 690 18.64 -33.37 24.45
N GLY A 691 18.38 -32.08 24.28
CA GLY A 691 19.32 -31.11 23.73
C GLY A 691 19.65 -31.31 22.24
N ARG A 692 19.09 -32.31 21.55
CA ARG A 692 19.33 -32.52 20.12
C ARG A 692 18.64 -31.45 19.29
N GLN A 693 19.26 -31.09 18.17
CA GLN A 693 18.66 -30.16 17.21
C GLN A 693 17.39 -30.77 16.61
N MET A 694 16.30 -30.00 16.61
CA MET A 694 15.03 -30.35 16.01
C MET A 694 15.05 -30.05 14.51
N GLU A 695 14.43 -30.93 13.73
CA GLU A 695 14.25 -30.75 12.28
C GLU A 695 13.03 -29.88 11.99
N LYS A 696 13.17 -28.94 11.03
CA LYS A 696 12.09 -28.06 10.59
C LYS A 696 11.31 -28.70 9.46
N TYR A 697 10.01 -28.90 9.66
CA TYR A 697 9.08 -29.39 8.63
C TYR A 697 7.92 -28.41 8.43
N PHE A 698 7.41 -28.33 7.19
CA PHE A 698 6.16 -27.63 6.90
C PHE A 698 4.98 -28.57 7.11
N MET A 699 3.99 -28.14 7.89
CA MET A 699 2.76 -28.90 8.10
C MET A 699 1.60 -28.23 7.35
N TYR A 700 0.98 -28.96 6.43
CA TYR A 700 -0.29 -28.58 5.83
C TYR A 700 -1.41 -29.26 6.60
N ARG A 701 -2.34 -28.49 7.16
CA ARG A 701 -3.52 -28.99 7.87
C ARG A 701 -4.76 -28.45 7.18
N CYS A 702 -5.61 -29.35 6.71
CA CYS A 702 -6.95 -28.99 6.23
C CYS A 702 -7.88 -28.98 7.45
N CYS A 703 -8.39 -27.80 7.80
CA CYS A 703 -9.46 -27.66 8.79
C CYS A 703 -10.75 -27.41 8.00
N VAL A 704 -11.79 -28.19 8.29
CA VAL A 704 -13.14 -27.82 7.88
C VAL A 704 -13.54 -26.72 8.85
N GLU A 705 -13.75 -25.51 8.33
CA GLU A 705 -14.29 -24.38 9.10
C GLU A 705 -15.71 -24.65 9.57
#